data_AF-A0A9D2F9Q7-F1
#
_entry.id   AF-A0A9D2F9Q7-F1
#
_cell.length_a   1.000
_cell.length_b   1.000
_cell.length_c   1.000
_cell.angle_alpha   90.00
_cell.angle_beta   90.00
_cell.angle_gamma   90.00
#
_symmetry.space_group_name_H-M   'P 1'
#
loop_
_entity.id
_entity.type
_entity.pdbx_description
1 polymer ?
#
loop_
_entity_poly.entity_id
_entity_poly.type
_entity_poly.pdbx_seq_one_letter_code
_entity_poly.pdbx_strand_id
1 'polypeptide(L)'
;MQGFFIGIKRLASGGKQVVCEGNHQNPAAYDGDCQELSGMPGDPVQSRACYSKAAGKSTRTTHNENLKMDRLDGFTENKGDRCMQKDKLTEKRRKRRLKQKIEKRHHGHLRKTPDKKAEATVWMYISRAGRKGISIPEIKRKYHLNGQAAEDMKLVLAALQRQGKVICIDGRYSLAGRSKRDTATIVRTARTFCFAQREGEDQDIFIPGRYAMGAMAGDIVSIHPLPRRGESEEAQVTAVLQYGPSRFTGTLVGQGNRYFVDPDLLSRDLIPVLGDALGGAQAGDKVLAEVISRGVRHKDHVCRVVDAFGDAWRAASCAQAYLEVNQIRKDFPDDVLAEAREAAMQKIPAEELQGRLDLREEILFTIDGADSKDLDDAVSIARTSDGWKLGVHIADVSYYVREGTLLDQEALARGTSIYYADQVIPMLPPDLSNGICSLNPGEDRLSFSALLDLDRQGHLVGYRFCKSVIRSRVKGVYQEINQIFDQTAGEDILQKYAGLTDTLYLMRELAALLSTNKKQRGAPQIVTTESKISVSREGIADAVYPRKQGVAESMIEEFMLTANEAAASFALEHGIPFVYRVHEPPSPEKLADLKELLGRLGIPAGKLAPGVSPGVLANILKQAENTPLFPIINRQVLRSMAKAKYSVDPIGHYGLALKNYAQFTSPIRRYPDLAIHRVLSALLRGQKADSLQKKYGAYTREAARSSTAAELSAIAAERICEDFYKAEYMSAHIGEVFEGIISSVTPQGLYVELTNTVEGLVRIETLPVGQYEYDGFMELKETLSGQAYRIGDPVSVRCTAANVSTGNLDFELEGAAQTT
;
A
#
# COMPACT_ATOMS: atom_id res chain seq x y z
N MET A 1 -24.60 -0.11 -26.05
CA MET A 1 -25.58 -1.09 -26.59
C MET A 1 -26.82 -0.30 -27.02
N GLN A 2 -27.42 -0.60 -28.18
CA GLN A 2 -28.51 0.21 -28.78
C GLN A 2 -29.92 -0.26 -28.38
N GLY A 3 -30.90 0.67 -28.38
CA GLY A 3 -32.26 0.34 -28.88
C GLY A 3 -33.48 0.92 -28.13
N PHE A 4 -34.35 1.62 -28.89
CA PHE A 4 -35.79 1.93 -28.65
C PHE A 4 -36.14 2.96 -27.53
N PHE A 5 -37.14 3.87 -27.64
CA PHE A 5 -38.25 4.14 -28.60
C PHE A 5 -38.18 5.62 -29.12
N ILE A 6 -38.46 5.97 -30.39
CA ILE A 6 -39.77 6.45 -30.95
C ILE A 6 -40.51 7.48 -30.07
N GLY A 7 -40.94 8.69 -30.50
CA GLY A 7 -40.82 9.41 -31.79
C GLY A 7 -42.05 10.31 -32.10
N ILE A 8 -41.88 11.63 -32.29
CA ILE A 8 -42.94 12.61 -32.64
C ILE A 8 -42.49 13.58 -33.75
N LYS A 9 -43.46 14.14 -34.50
CA LYS A 9 -43.36 14.97 -35.72
C LYS A 9 -43.81 16.43 -35.39
N ARG A 10 -43.60 17.50 -36.17
CA ARG A 10 -43.19 17.70 -37.59
C ARG A 10 -42.82 19.20 -37.83
N LEU A 11 -42.26 19.50 -39.01
CA LEU A 11 -42.26 20.79 -39.77
C LEU A 11 -41.21 21.86 -39.37
N ALA A 12 -40.74 22.76 -40.25
CA ALA A 12 -40.48 22.80 -41.72
C ALA A 12 -39.94 24.20 -42.12
N SER A 13 -39.25 24.32 -43.27
CA SER A 13 -38.68 25.56 -43.89
C SER A 13 -37.57 26.26 -43.08
N GLY A 14 -36.57 26.95 -43.63
CA GLY A 14 -36.04 27.24 -44.98
C GLY A 14 -34.64 27.88 -44.78
N GLY A 15 -33.78 28.25 -45.74
CA GLY A 15 -33.73 28.28 -47.20
C GLY A 15 -32.26 28.51 -47.66
N LYS A 16 -31.99 28.69 -48.97
CA LYS A 16 -30.64 28.66 -49.58
C LYS A 16 -29.94 30.03 -49.67
N GLN A 17 -28.59 30.05 -49.66
CA GLN A 17 -27.62 30.64 -50.64
C GLN A 17 -26.22 30.80 -49.96
N VAL A 18 -25.04 30.38 -50.47
CA VAL A 18 -24.32 30.44 -51.78
C VAL A 18 -23.28 31.59 -51.84
N VAL A 19 -22.14 31.34 -52.53
CA VAL A 19 -20.90 32.14 -52.85
C VAL A 19 -19.67 31.57 -52.10
N CYS A 20 -18.76 30.79 -52.75
CA CYS A 20 -17.62 31.16 -53.63
C CYS A 20 -16.53 31.96 -52.89
N GLU A 21 -15.21 31.81 -53.04
CA GLU A 21 -14.21 31.06 -53.86
C GLU A 21 -12.88 31.09 -53.04
N GLY A 22 -11.78 30.34 -53.26
CA GLY A 22 -11.38 29.33 -54.25
C GLY A 22 -9.85 29.08 -54.15
N ASN A 23 -9.31 28.08 -54.87
CA ASN A 23 -7.88 27.89 -55.24
C ASN A 23 -6.80 27.74 -54.12
N HIS A 24 -5.69 26.98 -54.27
CA HIS A 24 -5.14 26.28 -55.44
C HIS A 24 -4.16 25.13 -55.05
N GLN A 25 -3.98 24.19 -56.00
CA GLN A 25 -2.72 23.48 -56.32
C GLN A 25 -2.11 22.42 -55.37
N ASN A 26 -2.47 21.16 -55.68
CA ASN A 26 -1.54 20.02 -55.88
C ASN A 26 -0.65 20.29 -57.15
N PRO A 27 0.34 19.47 -57.59
CA PRO A 27 0.68 18.08 -57.22
C PRO A 27 2.19 17.80 -57.00
N ALA A 28 2.65 16.57 -56.78
CA ALA A 28 3.05 15.65 -57.85
C ALA A 28 3.07 14.18 -57.40
N ALA A 29 2.64 13.29 -58.29
CA ALA A 29 2.84 11.84 -58.23
C ALA A 29 3.65 11.40 -59.46
N TYR A 30 4.24 10.21 -59.44
CA TYR A 30 4.54 9.45 -60.67
C TYR A 30 4.47 7.94 -60.42
N ASP A 31 3.86 7.24 -61.38
CA ASP A 31 3.56 5.80 -61.41
C ASP A 31 4.64 4.95 -62.10
N GLY A 32 4.50 3.63 -61.94
CA GLY A 32 4.94 2.63 -62.93
C GLY A 32 6.11 1.72 -62.50
N ASP A 33 6.18 0.46 -62.92
CA ASP A 33 5.17 -0.38 -63.60
C ASP A 33 5.54 -1.89 -63.46
N CYS A 34 4.69 -2.79 -63.92
CA CYS A 34 4.85 -4.25 -63.77
C CYS A 34 5.90 -4.90 -64.71
N GLN A 35 6.49 -6.02 -64.30
CA GLN A 35 6.93 -7.07 -65.24
C GLN A 35 7.04 -8.48 -64.60
N GLU A 36 6.48 -9.47 -65.28
CA GLU A 36 6.68 -10.92 -65.01
C GLU A 36 7.92 -11.44 -65.75
N LEU A 37 8.52 -12.56 -65.29
CA LEU A 37 8.66 -13.81 -66.08
C LEU A 37 9.54 -14.91 -65.43
N SER A 38 8.92 -16.09 -65.24
CA SER A 38 9.42 -17.48 -65.42
C SER A 38 10.87 -17.92 -65.06
N GLY A 39 10.98 -19.03 -64.31
CA GLY A 39 12.24 -19.79 -64.18
C GLY A 39 12.19 -21.07 -63.30
N MET A 40 11.55 -22.14 -63.77
CA MET A 40 11.64 -23.52 -63.23
C MET A 40 12.40 -24.41 -64.26
N PRO A 41 13.05 -25.55 -63.91
CA PRO A 41 12.38 -26.73 -63.30
C PRO A 41 13.23 -27.64 -62.36
N GLY A 42 12.63 -28.68 -61.76
CA GLY A 42 13.38 -29.75 -61.05
C GLY A 42 12.62 -30.67 -60.08
N ASP A 43 11.59 -31.38 -60.54
CA ASP A 43 10.87 -32.47 -59.82
C ASP A 43 11.63 -33.83 -60.06
N PRO A 44 11.23 -35.04 -59.57
CA PRO A 44 10.13 -35.42 -58.65
C PRO A 44 10.46 -36.54 -57.60
N VAL A 45 9.46 -37.00 -56.81
CA VAL A 45 8.90 -38.40 -56.82
C VAL A 45 8.05 -38.75 -55.57
N GLN A 46 6.71 -38.82 -55.78
CA GLN A 46 5.72 -39.84 -55.32
C GLN A 46 5.41 -40.06 -53.81
N SER A 47 4.16 -40.38 -53.39
CA SER A 47 2.89 -40.54 -54.13
C SER A 47 1.61 -40.54 -53.25
N ARG A 48 0.49 -40.09 -53.86
CA ARG A 48 -0.94 -40.54 -53.76
C ARG A 48 -1.62 -40.68 -52.37
N ALA A 49 -2.96 -40.65 -52.21
CA ALA A 49 -4.19 -40.10 -52.86
C ALA A 49 -5.36 -40.61 -51.94
N CYS A 50 -6.58 -40.06 -51.79
CA CYS A 50 -7.56 -39.50 -52.73
C CYS A 50 -8.74 -38.82 -51.95
N TYR A 51 -9.43 -37.85 -52.60
CA TYR A 51 -10.90 -37.62 -52.70
C TYR A 51 -11.91 -38.13 -51.62
N SER A 52 -13.03 -37.46 -51.29
CA SER A 52 -13.56 -36.11 -51.64
C SER A 52 -14.91 -35.74 -50.98
N LYS A 53 -15.11 -34.43 -50.71
CA LYS A 53 -16.33 -33.60 -50.88
C LYS A 53 -17.76 -34.08 -50.44
N ALA A 54 -18.32 -33.27 -49.51
CA ALA A 54 -19.49 -32.37 -49.70
C ALA A 54 -20.91 -32.70 -49.14
N ALA A 55 -21.32 -31.82 -48.20
CA ALA A 55 -22.56 -31.02 -48.17
C ALA A 55 -23.97 -31.65 -48.11
N GLY A 56 -24.81 -31.17 -47.17
CA GLY A 56 -26.26 -31.46 -47.13
C GLY A 56 -27.02 -30.67 -46.04
N LYS A 57 -27.70 -29.58 -46.43
CA LYS A 57 -28.44 -28.63 -45.57
C LYS A 57 -29.69 -29.20 -44.87
N SER A 58 -29.97 -28.69 -43.66
CA SER A 58 -31.27 -28.10 -43.21
C SER A 58 -32.59 -28.89 -43.34
N THR A 59 -33.31 -29.13 -42.23
CA THR A 59 -34.53 -28.33 -41.87
C THR A 59 -35.14 -28.66 -40.50
N ARG A 60 -35.97 -27.71 -40.03
CA ARG A 60 -36.72 -27.54 -38.77
C ARG A 60 -37.76 -28.63 -38.40
N THR A 61 -38.41 -28.37 -37.23
CA THR A 61 -39.85 -28.58 -36.89
C THR A 61 -40.31 -30.01 -36.55
N THR A 62 -41.17 -30.28 -35.55
CA THR A 62 -41.62 -29.51 -34.35
C THR A 62 -42.40 -30.44 -33.40
N HIS A 63 -42.49 -30.03 -32.13
CA HIS A 63 -43.65 -30.20 -31.22
C HIS A 63 -44.12 -31.59 -30.71
N ASN A 64 -44.09 -31.64 -29.38
CA ASN A 64 -45.22 -31.88 -28.47
C ASN A 64 -45.66 -33.30 -28.09
N GLU A 65 -45.54 -33.50 -26.77
CA GLU A 65 -46.63 -33.81 -25.84
C GLU A 65 -46.96 -35.26 -25.47
N ASN A 66 -46.65 -35.51 -24.19
CA ASN A 66 -47.62 -35.79 -23.12
C ASN A 66 -47.81 -37.23 -22.61
N LEU A 67 -47.94 -37.24 -21.27
CA LEU A 67 -48.65 -38.19 -20.41
C LEU A 67 -48.00 -39.57 -20.12
N LYS A 68 -47.53 -39.70 -18.85
CA LYS A 68 -48.12 -40.52 -17.76
C LYS A 68 -48.83 -41.84 -18.20
N MET A 69 -48.66 -42.98 -17.53
CA MET A 69 -48.49 -43.15 -16.07
C MET A 69 -48.09 -44.59 -15.67
N ASP A 70 -47.60 -44.73 -14.43
CA ASP A 70 -47.78 -45.86 -13.49
C ASP A 70 -47.13 -47.27 -13.67
N ARG A 71 -46.19 -47.52 -12.73
CA ARG A 71 -46.18 -48.59 -11.70
C ARG A 71 -45.56 -50.00 -11.93
N LEU A 72 -44.55 -50.22 -11.08
CA LEU A 72 -44.32 -51.37 -10.18
C LEU A 72 -43.72 -52.70 -10.71
N ASP A 73 -42.47 -52.88 -10.26
CA ASP A 73 -41.89 -54.08 -9.63
C ASP A 73 -41.80 -55.42 -10.39
N GLY A 74 -40.57 -55.73 -10.80
CA GLY A 74 -40.13 -57.06 -11.23
C GLY A 74 -38.61 -57.22 -11.06
N PHE A 75 -38.18 -57.93 -10.00
CA PHE A 75 -36.77 -58.14 -9.66
C PHE A 75 -35.98 -58.94 -10.72
N THR A 76 -34.89 -58.37 -11.23
CA THR A 76 -33.62 -59.12 -11.45
C THR A 76 -32.42 -58.21 -11.19
N GLU A 77 -31.69 -58.46 -10.11
CA GLU A 77 -30.52 -57.68 -9.72
C GLU A 77 -29.19 -58.27 -10.23
N ASN A 78 -28.36 -57.38 -10.79
CA ASN A 78 -26.91 -57.30 -10.62
C ASN A 78 -25.95 -58.39 -11.16
N LYS A 79 -24.90 -57.89 -11.83
CA LYS A 79 -23.51 -58.29 -11.53
C LYS A 79 -22.41 -57.25 -11.87
N GLY A 80 -22.70 -56.18 -12.63
CA GLY A 80 -21.72 -55.14 -12.98
C GLY A 80 -21.43 -54.09 -11.89
N ASP A 81 -22.45 -53.36 -11.42
CA ASP A 81 -22.23 -52.08 -10.71
C ASP A 81 -21.77 -52.20 -9.26
N ARG A 82 -21.93 -53.37 -8.63
CA ARG A 82 -21.52 -53.60 -7.23
C ARG A 82 -20.01 -53.56 -7.00
N CYS A 83 -19.17 -53.68 -8.04
CA CYS A 83 -17.71 -53.59 -7.88
C CYS A 83 -17.26 -52.11 -7.79
N MET A 84 -17.64 -51.31 -8.79
CA MET A 84 -17.26 -49.89 -8.91
C MET A 84 -17.70 -49.02 -7.74
N GLN A 85 -18.88 -49.29 -7.14
CA GLN A 85 -19.33 -48.57 -5.95
C GLN A 85 -18.59 -49.00 -4.67
N LYS A 86 -18.20 -50.27 -4.55
CA LYS A 86 -17.45 -50.76 -3.38
C LYS A 86 -16.05 -50.16 -3.32
N ASP A 87 -15.35 -50.04 -4.45
CA ASP A 87 -14.01 -49.45 -4.47
C ASP A 87 -14.04 -47.96 -4.10
N LYS A 88 -14.98 -47.18 -4.67
CA LYS A 88 -15.17 -45.76 -4.29
C LYS A 88 -15.54 -45.58 -2.81
N LEU A 89 -16.38 -46.44 -2.23
CA LEU A 89 -16.66 -46.39 -0.78
C LEU A 89 -15.44 -46.77 0.06
N THR A 90 -14.66 -47.75 -0.38
CA THR A 90 -13.48 -48.25 0.34
C THR A 90 -12.36 -47.22 0.32
N GLU A 91 -12.12 -46.56 -0.80
CA GLU A 91 -11.18 -45.44 -0.91
C GLU A 91 -11.63 -44.23 -0.09
N LYS A 92 -12.92 -43.86 -0.12
CA LYS A 92 -13.48 -42.77 0.71
C LYS A 92 -13.36 -43.08 2.20
N ARG A 93 -13.52 -44.35 2.62
CA ARG A 93 -13.24 -44.82 3.99
C ARG A 93 -11.74 -44.84 4.32
N ARG A 94 -10.86 -45.17 3.37
CA ARG A 94 -9.39 -45.16 3.52
C ARG A 94 -8.88 -43.73 3.68
N LYS A 95 -9.37 -42.78 2.84
CA LYS A 95 -9.12 -41.34 2.96
C LYS A 95 -9.68 -40.77 4.27
N ARG A 96 -10.88 -41.16 4.73
CA ARG A 96 -11.39 -40.77 6.07
C ARG A 96 -10.53 -41.32 7.23
N ARG A 97 -10.10 -42.58 7.17
CA ARG A 97 -9.21 -43.18 8.19
C ARG A 97 -7.81 -42.56 8.16
N LEU A 98 -7.30 -42.18 6.99
CA LEU A 98 -6.05 -41.44 6.85
C LEU A 98 -6.20 -40.02 7.40
N LYS A 99 -7.29 -39.31 7.06
CA LYS A 99 -7.61 -37.98 7.61
C LYS A 99 -7.73 -38.04 9.14
N GLN A 100 -8.44 -39.02 9.70
CA GLN A 100 -8.49 -39.22 11.17
C GLN A 100 -7.15 -39.63 11.80
N LYS A 101 -6.26 -40.35 11.09
CA LYS A 101 -4.90 -40.63 11.56
C LYS A 101 -4.00 -39.39 11.50
N ILE A 102 -4.18 -38.53 10.50
CA ILE A 102 -3.49 -37.24 10.35
C ILE A 102 -4.00 -36.27 11.41
N GLU A 103 -5.32 -36.11 11.58
CA GLU A 103 -5.96 -35.32 12.64
C GLU A 103 -5.51 -35.79 14.03
N LYS A 104 -5.49 -37.10 14.32
CA LYS A 104 -4.96 -37.65 15.59
C LYS A 104 -3.44 -37.47 15.76
N ARG A 105 -2.65 -37.38 14.68
CA ARG A 105 -1.21 -37.05 14.76
C ARG A 105 -0.99 -35.54 14.95
N HIS A 106 -1.76 -34.68 14.28
CA HIS A 106 -1.67 -33.22 14.41
C HIS A 106 -2.20 -32.72 15.77
N HIS A 107 -3.34 -33.23 16.24
CA HIS A 107 -3.85 -32.92 17.59
C HIS A 107 -3.02 -33.55 18.71
N GLY A 108 -2.13 -34.50 18.39
CA GLY A 108 -1.18 -35.08 19.34
C GLY A 108 0.07 -34.24 19.61
N HIS A 109 0.29 -33.13 18.87
CA HIS A 109 1.54 -32.36 18.94
C HIS A 109 1.41 -30.83 18.94
N LEU A 110 0.21 -30.27 18.83
CA LEU A 110 -0.02 -28.82 18.96
C LEU A 110 -1.18 -28.54 19.93
N ARG A 111 -0.98 -27.56 20.81
CA ARG A 111 -1.86 -27.12 21.92
C ARG A 111 -1.99 -28.08 23.13
N LYS A 112 -0.86 -28.40 23.76
CA LYS A 112 -0.79 -28.25 25.23
C LYS A 112 -0.09 -26.92 25.52
N THR A 113 -0.78 -26.00 26.19
CA THR A 113 -0.09 -24.92 26.91
C THR A 113 0.76 -25.59 28.00
N PRO A 114 2.04 -25.19 28.17
CA PRO A 114 2.84 -25.73 29.26
C PRO A 114 2.19 -25.39 30.61
N ASP A 115 2.34 -26.29 31.58
CA ASP A 115 1.91 -26.02 32.96
C ASP A 115 2.61 -24.75 33.46
N LYS A 116 1.84 -23.79 34.01
CA LYS A 116 2.37 -22.55 34.61
C LYS A 116 3.41 -22.84 35.69
N LYS A 117 3.31 -23.97 36.41
CA LYS A 117 4.35 -24.42 37.35
C LYS A 117 5.65 -24.81 36.64
N ALA A 118 5.57 -25.51 35.50
CA ALA A 118 6.75 -25.88 34.72
C ALA A 118 7.43 -24.64 34.12
N GLU A 119 6.66 -23.67 33.59
CA GLU A 119 7.21 -22.40 33.08
C GLU A 119 7.94 -21.61 34.18
N ALA A 120 7.32 -21.40 35.34
CA ALA A 120 7.94 -20.73 36.48
C ALA A 120 9.21 -21.46 36.99
N THR A 121 9.20 -22.79 36.95
CA THR A 121 10.33 -23.63 37.40
C THR A 121 11.53 -23.52 36.45
N VAL A 122 11.31 -23.63 35.14
CA VAL A 122 12.35 -23.44 34.11
C VAL A 122 12.87 -21.99 34.14
N TRP A 123 11.97 -21.01 34.29
CA TRP A 123 12.33 -19.60 34.43
C TRP A 123 13.28 -19.35 35.61
N MET A 124 12.97 -19.93 36.78
CA MET A 124 13.83 -19.86 37.97
C MET A 124 15.21 -20.48 37.72
N TYR A 125 15.28 -21.62 37.03
CA TYR A 125 16.54 -22.32 36.75
C TYR A 125 17.46 -21.53 35.82
N ILE A 126 16.91 -20.92 34.75
CA ILE A 126 17.67 -20.06 33.83
C ILE A 126 18.07 -18.76 34.53
N SER A 127 17.16 -18.15 35.30
CA SER A 127 17.44 -16.94 36.07
C SER A 127 18.61 -17.13 37.05
N ARG A 128 18.68 -18.29 37.72
CA ARG A 128 19.77 -18.67 38.64
C ARG A 128 21.08 -19.05 37.92
N ALA A 129 21.04 -19.45 36.66
CA ALA A 129 22.25 -19.71 35.86
C ALA A 129 22.97 -18.41 35.46
N GLY A 130 22.24 -17.29 35.40
CA GLY A 130 22.78 -15.97 35.10
C GLY A 130 23.49 -15.91 33.73
N ARG A 131 24.55 -15.12 33.64
CA ARG A 131 25.25 -14.80 32.38
C ARG A 131 25.97 -15.99 31.72
N LYS A 132 26.21 -17.10 32.44
CA LYS A 132 26.88 -18.31 31.89
C LYS A 132 25.92 -19.28 31.16
N GLY A 133 24.61 -19.07 31.32
CA GLY A 133 23.58 -19.98 30.82
C GLY A 133 23.67 -21.40 31.39
N ILE A 134 22.71 -22.25 31.02
CA ILE A 134 22.64 -23.66 31.45
C ILE A 134 22.13 -24.55 30.32
N SER A 135 22.81 -25.66 30.07
CA SER A 135 22.48 -26.63 29.02
C SER A 135 21.45 -27.66 29.49
N ILE A 136 20.71 -28.26 28.56
CA ILE A 136 19.70 -29.29 28.86
C ILE A 136 20.25 -30.42 29.76
N PRO A 137 21.46 -30.99 29.54
CA PRO A 137 22.04 -32.01 30.43
C PRO A 137 22.41 -31.50 31.83
N GLU A 138 22.69 -30.21 31.99
CA GLU A 138 22.91 -29.60 33.31
C GLU A 138 21.58 -29.35 34.03
N ILE A 139 20.53 -28.85 33.34
CA ILE A 139 19.20 -28.67 33.95
C ILE A 139 18.66 -30.03 34.42
N LYS A 140 18.74 -31.07 33.56
CA LYS A 140 18.30 -32.44 33.92
C LYS A 140 19.01 -32.98 35.16
N ARG A 141 20.34 -32.86 35.24
CA ARG A 141 21.12 -33.35 36.38
C ARG A 141 20.90 -32.51 37.65
N LYS A 142 20.95 -31.18 37.54
CA LYS A 142 20.90 -30.25 38.68
C LYS A 142 19.53 -30.22 39.37
N TYR A 143 18.48 -30.61 38.65
CA TYR A 143 17.10 -30.56 39.13
C TYR A 143 16.36 -31.90 38.98
N HIS A 144 17.10 -33.00 38.79
CA HIS A 144 16.61 -34.38 38.79
C HIS A 144 15.40 -34.63 37.85
N LEU A 145 15.39 -34.00 36.67
CA LEU A 145 14.28 -34.05 35.72
C LEU A 145 14.33 -35.31 34.83
N ASN A 146 13.42 -36.24 35.10
CA ASN A 146 13.29 -37.53 34.41
C ASN A 146 11.93 -37.67 33.70
N GLY A 147 11.85 -38.56 32.70
CA GLY A 147 10.59 -38.90 32.03
C GLY A 147 9.88 -37.69 31.39
N GLN A 148 8.57 -37.60 31.59
CA GLN A 148 7.71 -36.56 31.00
C GLN A 148 8.17 -35.13 31.33
N ALA A 149 8.62 -34.88 32.57
CA ALA A 149 9.08 -33.55 33.00
C ALA A 149 10.29 -33.05 32.19
N ALA A 150 11.10 -33.96 31.66
CA ALA A 150 12.25 -33.63 30.83
C ALA A 150 11.87 -33.23 29.39
N GLU A 151 10.71 -33.67 28.89
CA GLU A 151 10.15 -33.26 27.59
C GLU A 151 9.30 -32.00 27.72
N ASP A 152 8.50 -31.89 28.79
CA ASP A 152 7.76 -30.67 29.12
C ASP A 152 8.71 -29.47 29.28
N MET A 153 9.88 -29.67 29.91
CA MET A 153 10.95 -28.67 29.97
C MET A 153 11.43 -28.22 28.58
N LYS A 154 11.60 -29.12 27.60
CA LYS A 154 11.99 -28.73 26.23
C LYS A 154 10.91 -27.89 25.55
N LEU A 155 9.64 -28.26 25.74
CA LEU A 155 8.51 -27.50 25.22
C LEU A 155 8.43 -26.10 25.85
N VAL A 156 8.67 -25.98 27.16
CA VAL A 156 8.78 -24.70 27.87
C VAL A 156 9.97 -23.88 27.37
N LEU A 157 11.16 -24.47 27.19
CA LEU A 157 12.33 -23.78 26.65
C LEU A 157 12.05 -23.25 25.24
N ALA A 158 11.46 -24.06 24.36
CA ALA A 158 11.08 -23.66 23.01
C ALA A 158 10.00 -22.56 23.02
N ALA A 159 9.06 -22.58 23.97
CA ALA A 159 8.05 -21.54 24.12
C ALA A 159 8.64 -20.22 24.63
N LEU A 160 9.49 -20.26 25.67
CA LEU A 160 10.18 -19.08 26.22
C LEU A 160 11.17 -18.47 25.21
N GLN A 161 11.81 -19.31 24.40
CA GLN A 161 12.65 -18.88 23.28
C GLN A 161 11.80 -18.23 22.18
N ARG A 162 10.66 -18.82 21.77
CA ARG A 162 9.73 -18.17 20.82
C ARG A 162 9.17 -16.83 21.33
N GLN A 163 9.09 -16.65 22.64
CA GLN A 163 8.60 -15.42 23.29
C GLN A 163 9.69 -14.32 23.47
N GLY A 164 10.93 -14.48 22.99
CA GLY A 164 11.98 -13.47 23.19
C GLY A 164 12.63 -13.48 24.58
N LYS A 165 12.16 -14.31 25.52
CA LYS A 165 12.57 -14.21 26.93
C LYS A 165 13.86 -14.98 27.26
N VAL A 166 14.19 -15.99 26.44
CA VAL A 166 15.33 -16.89 26.63
C VAL A 166 16.05 -17.09 25.30
N ILE A 167 17.37 -16.99 25.31
CA ILE A 167 18.23 -17.25 24.15
C ILE A 167 19.02 -18.54 24.34
N CYS A 168 19.31 -19.26 23.26
CA CYS A 168 20.18 -20.43 23.26
C CYS A 168 21.50 -20.13 22.53
N ILE A 169 22.63 -20.35 23.20
CA ILE A 169 23.99 -20.18 22.67
C ILE A 169 24.75 -21.47 22.92
N ASP A 170 25.27 -22.11 21.87
CA ASP A 170 26.12 -23.31 21.95
C ASP A 170 25.51 -24.44 22.83
N GLY A 171 24.18 -24.61 22.75
CA GLY A 171 23.41 -25.57 23.55
C GLY A 171 23.14 -25.17 25.01
N ARG A 172 23.47 -23.93 25.42
CA ARG A 172 23.22 -23.35 26.75
C ARG A 172 22.14 -22.27 26.67
N TYR A 173 21.20 -22.28 27.61
CA TYR A 173 20.09 -21.33 27.68
C TYR A 173 20.33 -20.24 28.73
N SER A 174 20.10 -18.97 28.38
CA SER A 174 20.18 -17.82 29.29
C SER A 174 19.03 -16.83 29.07
N LEU A 175 18.76 -15.96 30.04
CA LEU A 175 17.83 -14.84 29.85
C LEU A 175 18.34 -13.89 28.75
N ALA A 176 17.43 -13.37 27.94
CA ALA A 176 17.73 -12.26 27.02
C ALA A 176 18.31 -11.06 27.79
N GLY A 177 19.15 -10.24 27.14
CA GLY A 177 19.85 -9.11 27.75
C GLY A 177 20.91 -9.44 28.82
N ARG A 178 21.12 -10.72 29.19
CA ARG A 178 22.18 -11.15 30.13
C ARG A 178 23.34 -11.89 29.46
N SER A 179 23.34 -11.96 28.13
CA SER A 179 24.46 -12.44 27.29
C SER A 179 25.71 -11.56 27.45
N LYS A 180 26.89 -12.10 27.12
CA LYS A 180 28.14 -11.33 26.95
C LYS A 180 28.50 -11.07 25.48
N ARG A 181 27.67 -11.55 24.55
CA ARG A 181 27.78 -11.29 23.10
C ARG A 181 26.81 -10.19 22.69
N ASP A 182 27.21 -9.40 21.69
CA ASP A 182 26.36 -8.43 21.01
C ASP A 182 25.22 -9.15 20.27
N THR A 183 24.03 -8.53 20.26
CA THR A 183 22.78 -9.13 19.77
C THR A 183 21.91 -8.13 19.04
N ALA A 184 21.41 -8.53 17.89
CA ALA A 184 20.52 -7.73 17.05
C ALA A 184 19.38 -8.60 16.50
N THR A 185 18.29 -7.97 16.08
CA THR A 185 17.20 -8.62 15.34
C THR A 185 17.38 -8.34 13.85
N ILE A 186 17.29 -9.35 12.99
CA ILE A 186 17.27 -9.13 11.54
C ILE A 186 15.95 -8.43 11.18
N VAL A 187 16.01 -7.21 10.67
CA VAL A 187 14.82 -6.40 10.34
C VAL A 187 14.42 -6.51 8.86
N ARG A 188 15.39 -6.70 7.96
CA ARG A 188 15.14 -6.78 6.51
C ARG A 188 16.15 -7.72 5.83
N THR A 189 15.68 -8.54 4.89
CA THR A 189 16.53 -9.39 4.03
C THR A 189 16.40 -8.95 2.58
N ALA A 190 17.54 -8.88 1.87
CA ALA A 190 17.62 -8.76 0.42
C ALA A 190 18.24 -10.03 -0.18
N ARG A 191 18.39 -10.11 -1.52
CA ARG A 191 19.01 -11.27 -2.18
C ARG A 191 20.51 -11.46 -1.88
N THR A 192 21.19 -10.42 -1.38
CA THR A 192 22.67 -10.38 -1.20
C THR A 192 23.15 -9.90 0.17
N PHE A 193 22.27 -9.41 1.03
CA PHE A 193 22.57 -8.87 2.37
C PHE A 193 21.32 -8.89 3.24
N CYS A 194 21.48 -8.66 4.54
CA CYS A 194 20.38 -8.31 5.44
C CYS A 194 20.78 -7.13 6.33
N PHE A 195 19.79 -6.47 6.92
CA PHE A 195 19.98 -5.46 7.94
C PHE A 195 19.52 -5.98 9.29
N ALA A 196 20.22 -5.59 10.35
CA ALA A 196 19.87 -5.92 11.72
C ALA A 196 19.87 -4.66 12.60
N GLN A 197 19.03 -4.62 13.64
CA GLN A 197 19.00 -3.53 14.62
C GLN A 197 19.19 -4.08 16.04
N ARG A 198 19.88 -3.31 16.90
CA ARG A 198 19.96 -3.61 18.33
C ARG A 198 18.66 -3.18 19.02
N GLU A 199 18.39 -3.78 20.19
CA GLU A 199 17.21 -3.43 20.97
C GLU A 199 17.32 -1.99 21.50
N GLY A 200 16.45 -1.09 21.02
CA GLY A 200 16.44 0.33 21.41
C GLY A 200 17.34 1.25 20.58
N GLU A 201 17.93 0.75 19.48
CA GLU A 201 18.67 1.55 18.51
C GLU A 201 17.92 1.58 17.16
N ASP A 202 17.72 2.77 16.59
CA ASP A 202 17.11 2.95 15.25
C ASP A 202 18.12 2.80 14.10
N GLN A 203 19.39 2.50 14.39
CA GLN A 203 20.46 2.41 13.40
C GLN A 203 20.57 1.00 12.80
N ASP A 204 20.42 0.91 11.48
CA ASP A 204 20.60 -0.32 10.70
C ASP A 204 22.09 -0.74 10.64
N ILE A 205 22.38 -1.97 11.06
CA ILE A 205 23.66 -2.67 10.88
C ILE A 205 23.59 -3.47 9.58
N PHE A 206 24.51 -3.24 8.66
CA PHE A 206 24.63 -3.98 7.40
C PHE A 206 25.32 -5.33 7.62
N ILE A 207 24.71 -6.40 7.11
CA ILE A 207 25.26 -7.75 7.17
C ILE A 207 25.32 -8.31 5.74
N PRO A 208 26.51 -8.45 5.13
CA PRO A 208 26.68 -9.13 3.84
C PRO A 208 26.08 -10.53 3.88
N GLY A 209 25.40 -10.97 2.82
CA GLY A 209 24.63 -12.23 2.82
C GLY A 209 25.49 -13.49 3.08
N ARG A 210 26.76 -13.46 2.65
CA ARG A 210 27.76 -14.50 2.97
C ARG A 210 28.04 -14.65 4.48
N TYR A 211 27.69 -13.64 5.27
CA TYR A 211 27.87 -13.55 6.72
C TYR A 211 26.54 -13.58 7.49
N ALA A 212 25.40 -13.80 6.81
CA ALA A 212 24.07 -13.82 7.44
C ALA A 212 23.71 -15.16 8.11
N MET A 213 24.52 -16.23 7.94
CA MET A 213 24.28 -17.57 8.49
C MET A 213 22.88 -18.17 8.25
N GLY A 214 22.21 -17.82 7.14
CA GLY A 214 20.86 -18.30 6.88
C GLY A 214 19.79 -17.68 7.79
N ALA A 215 20.08 -16.52 8.40
CA ALA A 215 19.10 -15.77 9.19
C ALA A 215 18.04 -15.11 8.29
N MET A 216 16.81 -15.08 8.78
CA MET A 216 15.64 -14.48 8.14
C MET A 216 15.13 -13.30 8.96
N ALA A 217 14.28 -12.44 8.37
CA ALA A 217 13.65 -11.34 9.09
C ALA A 217 12.89 -11.84 10.34
N GLY A 218 13.05 -11.13 11.45
CA GLY A 218 12.54 -11.49 12.78
C GLY A 218 13.40 -12.50 13.56
N ASP A 219 14.49 -13.04 12.99
CA ASP A 219 15.46 -13.82 13.78
C ASP A 219 16.25 -12.90 14.72
N ILE A 220 16.42 -13.32 15.98
CA ILE A 220 17.38 -12.69 16.90
C ILE A 220 18.72 -13.41 16.74
N VAL A 221 19.76 -12.64 16.42
CA VAL A 221 21.10 -13.12 16.09
C VAL A 221 22.13 -12.58 17.07
N SER A 222 23.21 -13.34 17.29
CA SER A 222 24.43 -12.82 17.89
C SER A 222 25.37 -12.37 16.79
N ILE A 223 25.82 -11.13 16.87
CA ILE A 223 26.66 -10.50 15.84
C ILE A 223 28.10 -10.30 16.34
N HIS A 224 29.01 -10.17 15.37
CA HIS A 224 30.36 -9.68 15.59
C HIS A 224 30.62 -8.54 14.60
N PRO A 225 31.02 -7.34 15.05
CA PRO A 225 31.26 -6.21 14.17
C PRO A 225 32.43 -6.50 13.22
N LEU A 226 32.35 -5.95 12.02
CA LEU A 226 33.38 -6.00 10.99
C LEU A 226 34.08 -4.64 10.89
N PRO A 227 35.30 -4.56 10.31
CA PRO A 227 35.93 -3.28 10.01
C PRO A 227 35.04 -2.46 9.08
N ARG A 228 34.60 -1.29 9.56
CA ARG A 228 33.66 -0.39 8.86
C ARG A 228 34.20 0.03 7.48
N ARG A 229 33.45 -0.24 6.41
CA ARG A 229 33.76 0.19 5.02
C ARG A 229 32.65 1.07 4.45
N GLY A 230 32.21 2.07 5.22
CA GLY A 230 31.20 3.03 4.80
C GLY A 230 30.51 3.72 5.99
N GLU A 231 29.37 4.33 5.72
CA GLU A 231 28.60 5.08 6.73
C GLU A 231 27.85 4.17 7.70
N SER A 232 27.33 3.01 7.27
CA SER A 232 26.68 2.05 8.16
C SER A 232 27.69 1.22 8.97
N GLU A 233 27.28 0.77 10.16
CA GLU A 233 28.00 -0.30 10.86
C GLU A 233 27.89 -1.60 10.07
N GLU A 234 28.98 -2.37 9.97
CA GLU A 234 28.97 -3.70 9.37
C GLU A 234 29.14 -4.79 10.42
N ALA A 235 28.47 -5.92 10.25
CA ALA A 235 28.63 -7.09 11.11
C ALA A 235 28.50 -8.42 10.38
N GLN A 236 28.92 -9.50 11.05
CA GLN A 236 28.64 -10.88 10.69
C GLN A 236 27.78 -11.56 11.76
N VAL A 237 26.83 -12.40 11.35
CA VAL A 237 26.13 -13.30 12.26
C VAL A 237 27.10 -14.40 12.70
N THR A 238 27.11 -14.70 14.00
CA THR A 238 27.89 -15.78 14.62
C THR A 238 27.02 -16.93 15.12
N ALA A 239 25.75 -16.66 15.43
CA ALA A 239 24.73 -17.65 15.76
C ALA A 239 23.32 -17.04 15.62
N VAL A 240 22.35 -17.83 15.18
CA VAL A 240 20.92 -17.50 15.36
C VAL A 240 20.50 -17.96 16.75
N LEU A 241 20.07 -17.03 17.59
CA LEU A 241 19.71 -17.27 19.00
C LEU A 241 18.25 -17.65 19.16
N GLN A 242 17.40 -17.13 18.28
CA GLN A 242 15.97 -17.39 18.22
C GLN A 242 15.52 -17.21 16.77
N TYR A 243 14.77 -18.19 16.27
CA TYR A 243 14.14 -18.10 14.95
C TYR A 243 12.84 -17.31 15.03
N GLY A 244 12.69 -16.34 14.14
CA GLY A 244 11.45 -15.61 13.87
C GLY A 244 10.60 -16.33 12.82
N PRO A 245 9.74 -15.58 12.10
CA PRO A 245 8.99 -16.10 10.96
C PRO A 245 9.88 -16.80 9.93
N SER A 246 9.41 -17.93 9.41
CA SER A 246 10.10 -18.72 8.38
C SER A 246 9.43 -18.64 7.01
N ARG A 247 8.46 -17.73 6.84
CA ARG A 247 7.74 -17.52 5.57
C ARG A 247 8.49 -16.55 4.66
N PHE A 248 8.43 -16.79 3.36
CA PHE A 248 8.97 -15.92 2.30
C PHE A 248 8.18 -16.11 1.01
N THR A 249 8.24 -15.15 0.10
CA THR A 249 7.59 -15.22 -1.22
C THR A 249 8.60 -15.51 -2.33
N GLY A 250 8.12 -16.06 -3.43
CA GLY A 250 8.93 -16.32 -4.62
C GLY A 250 8.14 -16.96 -5.74
N THR A 251 8.83 -17.40 -6.79
CA THR A 251 8.26 -18.13 -7.92
C THR A 251 8.61 -19.61 -7.83
N LEU A 252 7.65 -20.52 -8.04
CA LEU A 252 7.91 -21.95 -8.07
C LEU A 252 8.57 -22.34 -9.41
N VAL A 253 9.72 -23.02 -9.34
CA VAL A 253 10.52 -23.45 -10.50
C VAL A 253 10.67 -24.97 -10.49
N GLY A 254 10.39 -25.61 -11.63
CA GLY A 254 10.67 -27.03 -11.86
C GLY A 254 12.03 -27.23 -12.52
N GLN A 255 12.85 -28.16 -12.01
CA GLN A 255 14.09 -28.60 -12.63
C GLN A 255 14.16 -30.13 -12.62
N GLY A 256 13.86 -30.75 -13.76
CA GLY A 256 13.67 -32.21 -13.85
C GLY A 256 12.57 -32.69 -12.91
N ASN A 257 12.84 -33.73 -12.13
CA ASN A 257 11.89 -34.27 -11.14
C ASN A 257 11.98 -33.59 -9.75
N ARG A 258 12.43 -32.33 -9.69
CA ARG A 258 12.59 -31.58 -8.43
C ARG A 258 12.03 -30.16 -8.57
N TYR A 259 11.50 -29.65 -7.46
CA TYR A 259 10.94 -28.31 -7.37
C TYR A 259 11.77 -27.44 -6.42
N PHE A 260 11.83 -26.16 -6.75
CA PHE A 260 12.53 -25.13 -6.02
C PHE A 260 11.69 -23.85 -6.01
N VAL A 261 11.96 -22.94 -5.07
CA VAL A 261 11.44 -21.57 -5.10
C VAL A 261 12.60 -20.64 -5.45
N ASP A 262 12.43 -19.77 -6.45
CA ASP A 262 13.25 -18.57 -6.62
C ASP A 262 12.71 -17.48 -5.69
N PRO A 263 13.40 -17.15 -4.58
CA PRO A 263 12.86 -16.25 -3.56
C PRO A 263 12.93 -14.78 -4.03
N ASP A 264 11.85 -14.01 -3.90
CA ASP A 264 11.85 -12.60 -4.32
C ASP A 264 12.95 -11.81 -3.57
N LEU A 265 12.93 -11.98 -2.25
CA LEU A 265 13.92 -11.53 -1.29
C LEU A 265 14.39 -12.76 -0.51
N LEU A 266 15.67 -12.78 -0.09
CA LEU A 266 16.38 -13.75 0.78
C LEU A 266 17.64 -14.33 0.13
N SER A 267 17.61 -14.67 -1.16
CA SER A 267 18.78 -15.26 -1.84
C SER A 267 18.81 -14.98 -3.35
N ARG A 268 19.98 -15.17 -3.96
CA ARG A 268 20.14 -15.29 -5.43
C ARG A 268 20.04 -16.74 -5.92
N ASP A 269 20.17 -17.70 -5.01
CA ASP A 269 20.15 -19.14 -5.31
C ASP A 269 18.74 -19.70 -5.05
N LEU A 270 18.35 -20.71 -5.85
CA LEU A 270 17.09 -21.44 -5.70
C LEU A 270 17.03 -22.22 -4.37
N ILE A 271 15.89 -22.17 -3.67
CA ILE A 271 15.65 -22.88 -2.40
C ILE A 271 14.88 -24.18 -2.68
N PRO A 272 15.40 -25.37 -2.33
CA PRO A 272 14.73 -26.65 -2.62
C PRO A 272 13.44 -26.85 -1.82
N VAL A 273 12.40 -27.32 -2.52
CA VAL A 273 11.15 -27.78 -1.92
C VAL A 273 11.28 -29.25 -1.49
N LEU A 274 10.72 -29.61 -0.33
CA LEU A 274 10.75 -30.98 0.18
C LEU A 274 9.78 -31.90 -0.58
N GLY A 275 10.28 -32.57 -1.61
CA GLY A 275 9.49 -33.49 -2.44
C GLY A 275 8.31 -32.77 -3.10
N ASP A 276 7.15 -33.42 -3.14
CA ASP A 276 5.94 -32.87 -3.77
C ASP A 276 5.12 -31.95 -2.83
N ALA A 277 5.78 -31.26 -1.89
CA ALA A 277 5.14 -30.33 -0.95
C ALA A 277 4.79 -28.98 -1.61
N LEU A 278 4.09 -29.04 -2.75
CA LEU A 278 3.78 -27.91 -3.63
C LEU A 278 2.47 -27.18 -3.28
N GLY A 279 1.66 -27.69 -2.35
CA GLY A 279 0.40 -27.05 -1.95
C GLY A 279 -0.70 -27.01 -3.02
N GLY A 280 -0.43 -27.48 -4.24
CA GLY A 280 -1.28 -27.32 -5.42
C GLY A 280 -0.70 -26.38 -6.49
N ALA A 281 0.41 -25.70 -6.19
CA ALA A 281 1.13 -24.81 -7.09
C ALA A 281 1.73 -25.55 -8.30
N GLN A 282 1.85 -24.82 -9.41
CA GLN A 282 2.48 -25.22 -10.65
C GLN A 282 3.77 -24.41 -10.89
N ALA A 283 4.67 -24.91 -11.73
CA ALA A 283 5.87 -24.15 -12.07
C ALA A 283 5.49 -22.88 -12.84
N GLY A 284 6.01 -21.73 -12.42
CA GLY A 284 5.57 -20.40 -12.85
C GLY A 284 4.68 -19.68 -11.82
N ASP A 285 4.06 -20.39 -10.87
CA ASP A 285 3.21 -19.75 -9.86
C ASP A 285 4.02 -18.91 -8.87
N LYS A 286 3.47 -17.75 -8.52
CA LYS A 286 3.78 -16.98 -7.31
C LYS A 286 3.34 -17.76 -6.09
N VAL A 287 4.25 -18.02 -5.16
CA VAL A 287 4.01 -18.84 -3.97
C VAL A 287 4.41 -18.15 -2.67
N LEU A 288 3.69 -18.47 -1.61
CA LEU A 288 4.14 -18.31 -0.23
C LEU A 288 4.81 -19.62 0.20
N ALA A 289 6.09 -19.58 0.53
CA ALA A 289 6.85 -20.71 1.02
C ALA A 289 7.18 -20.57 2.52
N GLU A 290 7.34 -21.69 3.20
CA GLU A 290 7.79 -21.76 4.60
C GLU A 290 9.03 -22.64 4.70
N VAL A 291 10.11 -22.10 5.28
CA VAL A 291 11.31 -22.86 5.60
C VAL A 291 11.02 -23.83 6.75
N ILE A 292 11.10 -25.13 6.45
CA ILE A 292 10.87 -26.23 7.38
C ILE A 292 12.17 -26.85 7.90
N SER A 293 13.29 -26.61 7.20
CA SER A 293 14.64 -26.89 7.70
C SER A 293 15.53 -25.69 7.42
N ARG A 294 16.04 -25.06 8.48
CA ARG A 294 17.06 -24.00 8.37
C ARG A 294 18.41 -24.64 8.01
N GLY A 295 19.16 -23.94 7.17
CA GLY A 295 20.50 -24.30 6.72
C GLY A 295 21.50 -23.18 7.04
N VAL A 296 22.80 -23.47 6.95
CA VAL A 296 23.88 -22.52 7.32
C VAL A 296 23.97 -21.34 6.33
N ARG A 297 23.58 -21.54 5.08
CA ARG A 297 23.34 -20.47 4.09
C ARG A 297 21.87 -20.51 3.70
N HIS A 298 21.35 -19.39 3.17
CA HIS A 298 19.96 -19.30 2.70
C HIS A 298 19.59 -20.39 1.68
N LYS A 299 20.50 -20.70 0.75
CA LYS A 299 20.29 -21.76 -0.25
C LYS A 299 20.30 -23.20 0.29
N ASP A 300 20.82 -23.39 1.50
CA ASP A 300 20.78 -24.68 2.19
C ASP A 300 19.49 -24.85 2.99
N HIS A 301 18.57 -23.88 2.95
CA HIS A 301 17.23 -24.03 3.49
C HIS A 301 16.44 -25.07 2.70
N VAL A 302 15.51 -25.75 3.36
CA VAL A 302 14.50 -26.58 2.69
C VAL A 302 13.13 -26.05 3.07
N CYS A 303 12.29 -25.80 2.06
CA CYS A 303 10.97 -25.23 2.25
C CYS A 303 9.84 -26.20 1.86
N ARG A 304 8.62 -25.78 2.17
CA ARG A 304 7.38 -26.26 1.56
C ARG A 304 6.60 -25.07 1.02
N VAL A 305 5.80 -25.27 -0.02
CA VAL A 305 4.79 -24.27 -0.40
C VAL A 305 3.65 -24.33 0.64
N VAL A 306 3.25 -23.15 1.10
CA VAL A 306 2.11 -22.95 2.01
C VAL A 306 0.86 -22.61 1.20
N ASP A 307 1.00 -21.70 0.24
CA ASP A 307 -0.08 -21.19 -0.61
C ASP A 307 0.44 -20.73 -1.98
N ALA A 308 -0.46 -20.60 -2.95
CA ALA A 308 -0.17 -20.22 -4.34
C ALA A 308 -1.19 -19.20 -4.85
N PHE A 309 -0.71 -18.17 -5.54
CA PHE A 309 -1.51 -17.01 -5.94
C PHE A 309 -1.78 -16.93 -7.44
N GLY A 310 -1.39 -17.96 -8.20
CA GLY A 310 -1.38 -17.97 -9.66
C GLY A 310 -0.06 -17.46 -10.24
N ASP A 311 -0.05 -17.18 -11.54
CA ASP A 311 1.13 -16.83 -12.33
C ASP A 311 1.95 -15.66 -11.76
N ALA A 312 3.26 -15.82 -11.61
CA ALA A 312 4.19 -14.80 -11.14
C ALA A 312 4.41 -13.63 -12.12
N TRP A 313 3.94 -13.75 -13.36
CA TRP A 313 3.84 -12.62 -14.31
C TRP A 313 2.62 -11.73 -14.09
N ARG A 314 1.75 -12.04 -13.11
CA ARG A 314 0.54 -11.26 -12.81
C ARG A 314 0.72 -10.41 -11.56
N ALA A 315 0.62 -9.09 -11.70
CA ALA A 315 0.81 -8.14 -10.61
C ALA A 315 -0.15 -8.37 -9.44
N ALA A 316 -1.40 -8.74 -9.71
CA ALA A 316 -2.39 -9.09 -8.69
C ALA A 316 -1.95 -10.28 -7.81
N SER A 317 -1.32 -11.30 -8.41
CA SER A 317 -0.77 -12.48 -7.71
C SER A 317 0.43 -12.09 -6.86
N CYS A 318 1.32 -11.23 -7.38
CA CYS A 318 2.46 -10.69 -6.65
C CYS A 318 2.05 -9.82 -5.45
N ALA A 319 1.08 -8.92 -5.65
CA ALA A 319 0.50 -8.10 -4.59
C ALA A 319 -0.14 -8.97 -3.50
N GLN A 320 -0.93 -9.98 -3.86
CA GLN A 320 -1.53 -10.88 -2.87
C GLN A 320 -0.48 -11.64 -2.04
N ALA A 321 0.59 -12.12 -2.68
CA ALA A 321 1.70 -12.78 -1.98
C ALA A 321 2.41 -11.84 -0.98
N TYR A 322 2.67 -10.60 -1.40
CA TYR A 322 3.28 -9.58 -0.56
C TYR A 322 2.40 -9.23 0.65
N LEU A 323 1.09 -9.06 0.44
CA LEU A 323 0.14 -8.74 1.52
C LEU A 323 0.07 -9.88 2.55
N GLU A 324 0.00 -11.14 2.12
CA GLU A 324 -0.04 -12.30 3.03
C GLU A 324 1.26 -12.48 3.83
N VAL A 325 2.44 -12.31 3.22
CA VAL A 325 3.72 -12.44 3.96
C VAL A 325 3.90 -11.31 4.99
N ASN A 326 3.37 -10.12 4.71
CA ASN A 326 3.34 -8.98 5.63
C ASN A 326 2.11 -8.99 6.59
N GLN A 327 1.29 -10.05 6.57
CA GLN A 327 0.11 -10.22 7.43
C GLN A 327 -0.98 -9.14 7.26
N ILE A 328 -1.04 -8.50 6.08
CA ILE A 328 -2.05 -7.51 5.72
C ILE A 328 -3.31 -8.24 5.22
N ARG A 329 -4.25 -8.44 6.15
CA ARG A 329 -5.50 -9.17 5.89
C ARG A 329 -6.45 -8.36 5.01
N LYS A 330 -6.84 -8.92 3.85
CA LYS A 330 -7.93 -8.37 3.02
C LYS A 330 -9.28 -8.56 3.72
N ASP A 331 -9.64 -9.82 3.96
CA ASP A 331 -10.94 -10.22 4.50
C ASP A 331 -11.14 -9.81 5.96
N PHE A 332 -12.41 -9.56 6.32
CA PHE A 332 -12.83 -9.33 7.70
C PHE A 332 -13.29 -10.65 8.36
N PRO A 333 -13.09 -10.82 9.67
CA PRO A 333 -13.72 -11.90 10.43
C PRO A 333 -15.26 -11.91 10.31
N ASP A 334 -15.87 -13.11 10.29
CA ASP A 334 -17.32 -13.28 10.12
C ASP A 334 -18.16 -12.59 11.21
N ASP A 335 -17.63 -12.52 12.44
CA ASP A 335 -18.25 -11.85 13.59
C ASP A 335 -18.18 -10.32 13.48
N VAL A 336 -17.06 -9.78 13.00
CA VAL A 336 -16.93 -8.35 12.63
C VAL A 336 -17.90 -7.97 11.51
N LEU A 337 -18.06 -8.83 10.49
CA LEU A 337 -19.05 -8.63 9.42
C LEU A 337 -20.49 -8.71 9.91
N ALA A 338 -20.78 -9.57 10.89
CA ALA A 338 -22.10 -9.64 11.51
C ALA A 338 -22.42 -8.34 12.29
N GLU A 339 -21.48 -7.85 13.10
CA GLU A 339 -21.63 -6.59 13.84
C GLU A 339 -21.81 -5.39 12.89
N ALA A 340 -21.03 -5.34 11.79
CA ALA A 340 -21.16 -4.29 10.77
C ALA A 340 -22.56 -4.21 10.16
N ARG A 341 -23.12 -5.37 9.78
CA ARG A 341 -24.45 -5.48 9.19
C ARG A 341 -25.55 -5.11 10.18
N GLU A 342 -25.41 -5.50 11.45
CA GLU A 342 -26.35 -5.10 12.50
C GLU A 342 -26.34 -3.57 12.67
N ALA A 343 -25.17 -2.95 12.78
CA ALA A 343 -25.03 -1.50 12.89
C ALA A 343 -25.56 -0.75 11.65
N ALA A 344 -25.34 -1.28 10.43
CA ALA A 344 -25.85 -0.69 9.19
C ALA A 344 -27.38 -0.81 9.01
N MET A 345 -28.01 -1.84 9.59
CA MET A 345 -29.47 -2.02 9.56
C MET A 345 -30.21 -1.19 10.60
N GLN A 346 -29.53 -0.62 11.60
CA GLN A 346 -30.16 0.24 12.60
C GLN A 346 -30.60 1.57 11.98
N LYS A 347 -31.92 1.81 11.96
CA LYS A 347 -32.46 3.14 11.67
C LYS A 347 -31.96 4.12 12.73
N ILE A 348 -31.54 5.31 12.30
CA ILE A 348 -31.16 6.40 13.20
C ILE A 348 -32.32 6.67 14.18
N PRO A 349 -32.12 6.54 15.51
CA PRO A 349 -33.18 6.77 16.48
C PRO A 349 -33.68 8.22 16.44
N ALA A 350 -34.99 8.43 16.68
CA ALA A 350 -35.57 9.77 16.72
C ALA A 350 -34.91 10.66 17.80
N GLU A 351 -34.50 10.06 18.92
CA GLU A 351 -33.76 10.70 20.02
C GLU A 351 -32.38 11.21 19.57
N GLU A 352 -31.67 10.47 18.71
CA GLU A 352 -30.39 10.90 18.12
C GLU A 352 -30.59 12.05 17.15
N LEU A 353 -31.66 12.05 16.35
CA LEU A 353 -32.00 13.17 15.48
C LEU A 353 -32.31 14.45 16.29
N GLN A 354 -33.03 14.31 17.41
CA GLN A 354 -33.38 15.45 18.28
C GLN A 354 -32.18 15.98 19.08
N GLY A 355 -31.23 15.13 19.44
CA GLY A 355 -30.01 15.51 20.18
C GLY A 355 -28.91 16.18 19.33
N ARG A 356 -29.15 16.39 18.03
CA ARG A 356 -28.17 16.84 17.05
C ARG A 356 -28.59 18.14 16.38
N LEU A 357 -27.60 18.90 15.90
CA LEU A 357 -27.86 20.07 15.07
C LEU A 357 -28.40 19.61 13.70
N ASP A 358 -29.63 20.02 13.37
CA ASP A 358 -30.23 19.73 12.07
C ASP A 358 -29.70 20.69 11.01
N LEU A 359 -29.04 20.13 10.00
CA LEU A 359 -28.45 20.82 8.86
C LEU A 359 -28.95 20.23 7.53
N ARG A 360 -30.05 19.46 7.55
CA ARG A 360 -30.58 18.76 6.35
C ARG A 360 -31.10 19.71 5.27
N GLU A 361 -31.47 20.93 5.65
CA GLU A 361 -31.92 21.96 4.72
C GLU A 361 -30.83 22.92 4.25
N GLU A 362 -29.60 22.82 4.78
CA GLU A 362 -28.47 23.61 4.29
C GLU A 362 -28.03 23.19 2.88
N ILE A 363 -27.27 24.05 2.21
CA ILE A 363 -26.61 23.73 0.94
C ILE A 363 -25.24 23.12 1.26
N LEU A 364 -25.20 21.79 1.35
CA LEU A 364 -24.00 21.01 1.62
C LEU A 364 -23.89 19.78 0.71
N PHE A 365 -22.68 19.39 0.35
CA PHE A 365 -22.43 18.24 -0.53
C PHE A 365 -20.99 17.71 -0.38
N THR A 366 -20.73 16.50 -0.86
CA THR A 366 -19.38 15.91 -0.89
C THR A 366 -18.69 16.26 -2.22
N ILE A 367 -17.36 16.23 -2.27
CA ILE A 367 -16.60 16.27 -3.54
C ILE A 367 -15.44 15.29 -3.47
N ASP A 368 -15.47 14.28 -4.34
CA ASP A 368 -14.61 13.11 -4.25
C ASP A 368 -14.09 12.66 -5.62
N GLY A 369 -13.33 11.55 -5.64
CA GLY A 369 -13.09 10.79 -6.86
C GLY A 369 -14.36 10.17 -7.42
N ALA A 370 -14.43 9.99 -8.74
CA ALA A 370 -15.55 9.33 -9.40
C ALA A 370 -15.83 7.93 -8.80
N ASP A 371 -14.75 7.17 -8.55
CA ASP A 371 -14.77 5.80 -8.04
C ASP A 371 -14.94 5.68 -6.52
N SER A 372 -14.76 6.78 -5.76
CA SER A 372 -14.89 6.81 -4.29
C SER A 372 -16.30 6.41 -3.82
N LYS A 373 -16.39 5.68 -2.71
CA LYS A 373 -17.67 5.21 -2.13
C LYS A 373 -17.74 5.45 -0.62
N ASP A 374 -16.59 5.57 0.00
CA ASP A 374 -16.26 5.97 1.36
C ASP A 374 -16.19 7.51 1.46
N LEU A 375 -17.35 8.17 1.36
CA LEU A 375 -17.44 9.64 1.40
C LEU A 375 -17.37 10.11 2.87
N ASP A 376 -16.16 10.43 3.32
CA ASP A 376 -15.86 10.86 4.70
C ASP A 376 -16.40 12.27 5.03
N ASP A 377 -16.35 13.19 4.06
CA ASP A 377 -16.58 14.61 4.28
C ASP A 377 -17.62 15.24 3.32
N ALA A 378 -18.39 16.17 3.87
CA ALA A 378 -19.25 17.09 3.13
C ALA A 378 -18.97 18.52 3.57
N VAL A 379 -19.17 19.48 2.67
CA VAL A 379 -18.81 20.89 2.89
C VAL A 379 -20.00 21.82 2.62
N SER A 380 -20.09 22.88 3.41
CA SER A 380 -21.00 24.02 3.19
C SER A 380 -20.24 25.34 3.33
N ILE A 381 -20.68 26.37 2.60
CA ILE A 381 -20.08 27.71 2.70
C ILE A 381 -21.14 28.80 2.63
N ALA A 382 -20.95 29.86 3.41
CA ALA A 382 -21.69 31.11 3.28
C ALA A 382 -20.75 32.30 3.48
N ARG A 383 -20.94 33.37 2.69
CA ARG A 383 -20.31 34.67 2.95
C ARG A 383 -21.10 35.43 4.01
N THR A 384 -20.43 36.13 4.90
CA THR A 384 -21.04 36.96 5.95
C THR A 384 -20.61 38.43 5.80
N SER A 385 -21.16 39.31 6.66
CA SER A 385 -20.68 40.71 6.81
C SER A 385 -19.20 40.78 7.16
N ASP A 386 -18.71 39.82 7.94
CA ASP A 386 -17.41 39.90 8.64
C ASP A 386 -16.37 38.93 8.05
N GLY A 387 -16.77 38.09 7.10
CA GLY A 387 -15.92 37.17 6.36
C GLY A 387 -16.70 35.98 5.81
N TRP A 388 -16.43 34.80 6.36
CA TRP A 388 -16.91 33.52 5.84
C TRP A 388 -17.38 32.59 6.96
N LYS A 389 -18.35 31.74 6.63
CA LYS A 389 -18.70 30.54 7.38
C LYS A 389 -18.40 29.32 6.52
N LEU A 390 -17.57 28.43 7.02
CA LEU A 390 -17.22 27.16 6.40
C LEU A 390 -17.67 26.03 7.32
N GLY A 391 -18.61 25.21 6.86
CA GLY A 391 -19.00 23.97 7.52
C GLY A 391 -18.23 22.80 6.91
N VAL A 392 -17.53 22.04 7.74
CA VAL A 392 -16.91 20.76 7.38
C VAL A 392 -17.60 19.68 8.20
N HIS A 393 -18.38 18.83 7.52
CA HIS A 393 -19.28 17.85 8.10
C HIS A 393 -18.72 16.45 7.86
N ILE A 394 -18.18 15.81 8.89
CA ILE A 394 -17.50 14.52 8.77
C ILE A 394 -18.42 13.38 9.20
N ALA A 395 -18.33 12.22 8.55
CA ALA A 395 -19.03 11.00 8.93
C ALA A 395 -18.89 10.67 10.44
N ASP A 396 -20.00 10.47 11.16
CA ASP A 396 -19.96 10.13 12.60
C ASP A 396 -19.67 8.64 12.83
N VAL A 397 -18.52 8.17 12.35
CA VAL A 397 -18.06 6.79 12.53
C VAL A 397 -17.99 6.41 14.02
N SER A 398 -17.70 7.38 14.91
CA SER A 398 -17.62 7.18 16.36
C SER A 398 -18.95 6.77 17.02
N TYR A 399 -20.08 6.99 16.34
CA TYR A 399 -21.39 6.52 16.80
C TYR A 399 -21.60 5.02 16.52
N TYR A 400 -21.22 4.57 15.32
CA TYR A 400 -21.40 3.18 14.86
C TYR A 400 -20.29 2.26 15.39
N VAL A 401 -19.02 2.70 15.32
CA VAL A 401 -17.84 1.93 15.77
C VAL A 401 -17.52 2.31 17.22
N ARG A 402 -18.18 1.64 18.17
CA ARG A 402 -18.09 1.93 19.61
C ARG A 402 -16.82 1.34 20.24
N GLU A 403 -16.23 2.06 21.19
CA GLU A 403 -15.04 1.64 21.93
C GLU A 403 -15.18 0.22 22.54
N GLY A 404 -14.21 -0.65 22.26
CA GLY A 404 -14.14 -2.02 22.78
C GLY A 404 -14.91 -3.09 21.98
N THR A 405 -15.66 -2.71 20.93
CA THR A 405 -16.37 -3.65 20.03
C THR A 405 -15.43 -4.49 19.16
N LEU A 406 -15.95 -5.48 18.42
CA LEU A 406 -15.14 -6.23 17.45
C LEU A 406 -14.77 -5.34 16.26
N LEU A 407 -15.71 -4.51 15.80
CA LEU A 407 -15.46 -3.44 14.83
C LEU A 407 -14.30 -2.52 15.24
N ASP A 408 -14.28 -2.09 16.51
CA ASP A 408 -13.22 -1.23 17.03
C ASP A 408 -11.86 -1.93 17.10
N GLN A 409 -11.83 -3.17 17.58
CA GLN A 409 -10.60 -3.97 17.68
C GLN A 409 -10.00 -4.25 16.29
N GLU A 410 -10.82 -4.56 15.29
CA GLU A 410 -10.37 -4.77 13.91
C GLU A 410 -9.96 -3.44 13.24
N ALA A 411 -10.67 -2.34 13.48
CA ALA A 411 -10.29 -1.01 12.99
C ALA A 411 -8.96 -0.54 13.56
N LEU A 412 -8.71 -0.75 14.86
CA LEU A 412 -7.42 -0.49 15.52
C LEU A 412 -6.30 -1.39 14.96
N ALA A 413 -6.60 -2.67 14.70
CA ALA A 413 -5.64 -3.63 14.16
C ALA A 413 -5.26 -3.33 12.70
N ARG A 414 -6.15 -2.71 11.91
CA ARG A 414 -5.87 -2.22 10.55
C ARG A 414 -5.20 -0.84 10.56
N GLY A 415 -5.65 0.06 11.44
CA GLY A 415 -5.13 1.43 11.64
C GLY A 415 -5.44 2.42 10.52
N THR A 416 -5.35 1.99 9.26
CA THR A 416 -5.70 2.77 8.06
C THR A 416 -6.22 1.85 6.96
N SER A 417 -7.01 2.39 6.03
CA SER A 417 -7.23 1.76 4.72
C SER A 417 -5.94 1.81 3.89
N ILE A 418 -5.80 0.88 2.94
CA ILE A 418 -4.67 0.74 2.02
C ILE A 418 -5.21 0.76 0.58
N TYR A 419 -4.65 1.59 -0.30
CA TYR A 419 -5.11 1.82 -1.68
C TYR A 419 -3.96 1.59 -2.66
N TYR A 420 -4.11 0.65 -3.61
CA TYR A 420 -3.09 0.38 -4.63
C TYR A 420 -3.75 -0.03 -5.96
N ALA A 421 -3.29 0.57 -7.07
CA ALA A 421 -3.92 0.44 -8.38
C ALA A 421 -5.45 0.71 -8.33
N ASP A 422 -6.29 -0.30 -8.58
CA ASP A 422 -7.76 -0.23 -8.49
C ASP A 422 -8.33 -0.90 -7.21
N GLN A 423 -7.45 -1.36 -6.30
CA GLN A 423 -7.82 -2.13 -5.12
C GLN A 423 -7.82 -1.28 -3.83
N VAL A 424 -8.75 -1.60 -2.94
CA VAL A 424 -8.80 -1.06 -1.57
C VAL A 424 -8.86 -2.21 -0.55
N ILE A 425 -8.03 -2.12 0.49
CA ILE A 425 -8.18 -2.89 1.73
C ILE A 425 -8.71 -1.91 2.77
N PRO A 426 -10.02 -1.88 3.04
CA PRO A 426 -10.59 -0.86 3.90
C PRO A 426 -10.31 -1.15 5.38
N MET A 427 -10.22 -0.08 6.18
CA MET A 427 -10.17 -0.17 7.64
C MET A 427 -11.50 -0.68 8.23
N LEU A 428 -12.63 -0.31 7.62
CA LEU A 428 -13.98 -0.66 8.07
C LEU A 428 -14.74 -1.49 7.03
N PRO A 429 -15.58 -2.45 7.45
CA PRO A 429 -16.41 -3.24 6.54
C PRO A 429 -17.26 -2.39 5.59
N PRO A 430 -17.45 -2.81 4.32
CA PRO A 430 -18.22 -2.06 3.32
C PRO A 430 -19.64 -1.66 3.73
N ASP A 431 -20.32 -2.47 4.56
CA ASP A 431 -21.64 -2.17 5.13
C ASP A 431 -21.65 -0.85 5.93
N LEU A 432 -20.52 -0.48 6.53
CA LEU A 432 -20.31 0.80 7.21
C LEU A 432 -19.68 1.83 6.28
N SER A 433 -18.51 1.52 5.71
CA SER A 433 -17.67 2.49 4.99
C SER A 433 -18.33 3.05 3.73
N ASN A 434 -19.01 2.20 2.95
CA ASN A 434 -19.77 2.62 1.76
C ASN A 434 -21.27 2.84 2.05
N GLY A 435 -21.74 2.41 3.23
CA GLY A 435 -23.14 2.38 3.61
C GLY A 435 -23.53 3.50 4.57
N ILE A 436 -23.70 3.16 5.85
CA ILE A 436 -24.32 4.06 6.84
C ILE A 436 -23.39 5.19 7.33
N CYS A 437 -22.07 5.02 7.23
CA CYS A 437 -21.12 6.10 7.54
C CYS A 437 -20.91 7.05 6.35
N SER A 438 -20.93 6.53 5.12
CA SER A 438 -20.73 7.33 3.90
C SER A 438 -21.80 8.41 3.75
N LEU A 439 -21.38 9.64 3.44
CA LEU A 439 -22.25 10.82 3.33
C LEU A 439 -23.02 10.89 2.00
N ASN A 440 -23.69 9.78 1.66
CA ASN A 440 -24.41 9.57 0.39
C ASN A 440 -25.46 10.66 0.10
N PRO A 441 -25.61 11.07 -1.18
CA PRO A 441 -26.53 12.13 -1.57
C PRO A 441 -28.00 11.72 -1.41
N GLY A 442 -28.82 12.67 -0.96
CA GLY A 442 -30.26 12.50 -0.76
C GLY A 442 -30.66 11.75 0.52
N GLU A 443 -29.71 11.21 1.27
CA GLU A 443 -29.97 10.44 2.49
C GLU A 443 -29.64 11.23 3.78
N ASP A 444 -30.42 11.01 4.84
CA ASP A 444 -30.10 11.54 6.16
C ASP A 444 -28.88 10.79 6.74
N ARG A 445 -27.88 11.54 7.19
CA ARG A 445 -26.63 10.98 7.73
C ARG A 445 -26.19 11.69 9.01
N LEU A 446 -25.68 10.90 9.96
CA LEU A 446 -25.08 11.38 11.19
C LEU A 446 -23.68 11.89 10.93
N SER A 447 -23.40 13.13 11.35
CA SER A 447 -22.10 13.77 11.17
C SER A 447 -21.55 14.39 12.45
N PHE A 448 -20.23 14.53 12.48
CA PHE A 448 -19.50 15.38 13.39
C PHE A 448 -19.06 16.62 12.59
N SER A 449 -19.71 17.75 12.85
CA SER A 449 -19.43 19.01 12.14
C SER A 449 -18.43 19.88 12.89
N ALA A 450 -17.46 20.39 12.15
CA ALA A 450 -16.69 21.58 12.48
C ALA A 450 -17.32 22.77 11.75
N LEU A 451 -17.91 23.71 12.49
CA LEU A 451 -18.43 24.97 11.96
C LEU A 451 -17.38 26.05 12.22
N LEU A 452 -16.86 26.68 11.17
CA LEU A 452 -15.68 27.55 11.20
C LEU A 452 -16.06 28.96 10.75
N ASP A 453 -15.75 29.95 11.57
CA ASP A 453 -15.87 31.37 11.23
C ASP A 453 -14.48 31.90 10.82
N LEU A 454 -14.38 32.48 9.63
CA LEU A 454 -13.17 33.12 9.13
C LEU A 454 -13.39 34.61 8.85
N ASP A 455 -12.36 35.42 9.05
CA ASP A 455 -12.40 36.85 8.71
C ASP A 455 -12.38 37.09 7.18
N ARG A 456 -12.51 38.35 6.76
CA ARG A 456 -12.44 38.74 5.33
C ARG A 456 -11.10 38.41 4.66
N GLN A 457 -10.06 38.14 5.42
CA GLN A 457 -8.72 37.74 4.96
C GLN A 457 -8.52 36.22 4.99
N GLY A 458 -9.51 35.43 5.41
CA GLY A 458 -9.43 33.97 5.48
C GLY A 458 -8.60 33.46 6.65
N HIS A 459 -8.44 34.23 7.73
CA HIS A 459 -7.94 33.71 9.00
C HIS A 459 -9.07 33.08 9.80
N LEU A 460 -8.81 31.91 10.39
CA LEU A 460 -9.73 31.27 11.33
C LEU A 460 -9.85 32.12 12.61
N VAL A 461 -11.05 32.66 12.87
CA VAL A 461 -11.32 33.52 14.05
C VAL A 461 -12.28 32.88 15.06
N GLY A 462 -12.99 31.83 14.67
CA GLY A 462 -13.85 31.05 15.56
C GLY A 462 -14.13 29.66 15.04
N TYR A 463 -14.43 28.73 15.94
CA TYR A 463 -14.86 27.38 15.58
C TYR A 463 -15.79 26.77 16.62
N ARG A 464 -16.69 25.89 16.15
CA ARG A 464 -17.61 25.10 16.98
C ARG A 464 -17.69 23.67 16.47
N PHE A 465 -17.33 22.73 17.34
CA PHE A 465 -17.52 21.30 17.12
C PHE A 465 -18.89 20.86 17.64
N CYS A 466 -19.66 20.13 16.85
CA CYS A 466 -20.97 19.61 17.25
C CYS A 466 -21.35 18.31 16.54
N LYS A 467 -22.26 17.54 17.16
CA LYS A 467 -22.95 16.44 16.49
C LYS A 467 -24.14 16.97 15.71
N SER A 468 -24.31 16.49 14.49
CA SER A 468 -25.28 17.00 13.53
C SER A 468 -25.94 15.86 12.74
N VAL A 469 -27.05 16.19 12.08
CA VAL A 469 -27.62 15.41 10.99
C VAL A 469 -27.62 16.26 9.72
N ILE A 470 -27.14 15.69 8.62
CA ILE A 470 -27.03 16.33 7.32
C ILE A 470 -27.77 15.53 6.25
N ARG A 471 -28.03 16.15 5.09
CA ARG A 471 -28.47 15.47 3.87
C ARG A 471 -27.67 16.04 2.70
N SER A 472 -26.72 15.28 2.19
CA SER A 472 -25.87 15.72 1.08
C SER A 472 -26.71 15.97 -0.17
N ARG A 473 -26.56 17.13 -0.82
CA ARG A 473 -27.34 17.52 -2.00
C ARG A 473 -26.92 16.75 -3.26
N VAL A 474 -25.62 16.45 -3.41
CA VAL A 474 -25.04 15.75 -4.57
C VAL A 474 -23.75 15.04 -4.16
N LYS A 475 -23.36 13.96 -4.86
CA LYS A 475 -21.98 13.48 -4.87
C LYS A 475 -21.20 14.27 -5.93
N GLY A 476 -20.39 15.22 -5.48
CA GLY A 476 -19.47 15.94 -6.34
C GLY A 476 -18.33 15.05 -6.84
N VAL A 477 -17.85 15.29 -8.07
CA VAL A 477 -16.67 14.63 -8.64
C VAL A 477 -15.67 15.71 -9.03
N TYR A 478 -14.40 15.58 -8.60
CA TYR A 478 -13.39 16.61 -8.85
C TYR A 478 -13.25 16.98 -10.33
N GLN A 479 -13.19 15.98 -11.23
CA GLN A 479 -13.05 16.20 -12.67
C GLN A 479 -14.20 17.01 -13.28
N GLU A 480 -15.44 16.73 -12.88
CA GLU A 480 -16.63 17.46 -13.36
C GLU A 480 -16.62 18.92 -12.87
N ILE A 481 -16.21 19.16 -11.62
CA ILE A 481 -16.14 20.51 -11.04
C ILE A 481 -14.98 21.32 -11.62
N ASN A 482 -13.83 20.68 -11.91
CA ASN A 482 -12.76 21.31 -12.67
C ASN A 482 -13.25 21.72 -14.07
N GLN A 483 -14.03 20.88 -14.77
CA GLN A 483 -14.63 21.24 -16.05
C GLN A 483 -15.62 22.43 -15.94
N ILE A 484 -16.38 22.56 -14.84
CA ILE A 484 -17.21 23.74 -14.57
C ILE A 484 -16.34 25.00 -14.39
N PHE A 485 -15.26 24.89 -13.61
CA PHE A 485 -14.34 26.00 -13.38
C PHE A 485 -13.59 26.46 -14.64
N ASP A 486 -13.26 25.52 -15.52
CA ASP A 486 -12.60 25.74 -16.81
C ASP A 486 -13.58 26.12 -17.93
N GLN A 487 -14.89 26.17 -17.66
CA GLN A 487 -15.96 26.46 -18.63
C GLN A 487 -16.00 25.45 -19.81
N THR A 488 -15.63 24.20 -19.55
CA THR A 488 -15.63 23.08 -20.52
C THR A 488 -16.66 21.99 -20.21
N ALA A 489 -17.45 22.15 -19.13
CA ALA A 489 -18.49 21.20 -18.72
C ALA A 489 -19.61 21.06 -19.77
N GLY A 490 -20.07 19.82 -19.96
CA GLY A 490 -21.25 19.49 -20.77
C GLY A 490 -22.58 19.83 -20.07
N GLU A 491 -23.66 19.83 -20.84
CA GLU A 491 -25.02 20.13 -20.37
C GLU A 491 -25.46 19.20 -19.22
N ASP A 492 -25.06 17.92 -19.26
CA ASP A 492 -25.34 16.92 -18.24
C ASP A 492 -24.66 17.23 -16.89
N ILE A 493 -23.42 17.70 -16.94
CA ILE A 493 -22.69 18.18 -15.77
C ILE A 493 -23.33 19.47 -15.23
N LEU A 494 -23.60 20.45 -16.11
CA LEU A 494 -24.25 21.69 -15.71
C LEU A 494 -25.63 21.45 -15.07
N GLN A 495 -26.38 20.46 -15.58
CA GLN A 495 -27.66 20.03 -14.99
C GLN A 495 -27.46 19.34 -13.63
N LYS A 496 -26.45 18.47 -13.47
CA LYS A 496 -26.12 17.80 -12.20
C LYS A 496 -25.82 18.80 -11.06
N TYR A 497 -25.16 19.91 -11.38
CA TYR A 497 -24.79 20.96 -10.42
C TYR A 497 -25.70 22.20 -10.46
N ALA A 498 -26.86 22.11 -11.10
CA ALA A 498 -27.80 23.22 -11.21
C ALA A 498 -28.20 23.74 -9.82
N GLY A 499 -28.01 25.05 -9.59
CA GLY A 499 -28.25 25.71 -8.30
C GLY A 499 -27.10 25.60 -7.28
N LEU A 500 -26.01 24.89 -7.60
CA LEU A 500 -24.80 24.82 -6.76
C LEU A 500 -23.62 25.64 -7.32
N THR A 501 -23.72 26.14 -8.56
CA THR A 501 -22.66 26.85 -9.28
C THR A 501 -22.10 28.05 -8.50
N ASP A 502 -22.98 28.89 -7.92
CA ASP A 502 -22.56 30.05 -7.12
C ASP A 502 -21.81 29.61 -5.84
N THR A 503 -22.28 28.53 -5.20
CA THR A 503 -21.63 27.92 -4.04
C THR A 503 -20.23 27.40 -4.42
N LEU A 504 -20.09 26.71 -5.56
CA LEU A 504 -18.79 26.23 -6.06
C LEU A 504 -17.81 27.37 -6.31
N TYR A 505 -18.26 28.50 -6.87
CA TYR A 505 -17.39 29.67 -7.07
C TYR A 505 -17.03 30.37 -5.75
N LEU A 506 -17.93 30.45 -4.77
CA LEU A 506 -17.62 30.92 -3.42
C LEU A 506 -16.59 30.02 -2.72
N MET A 507 -16.72 28.69 -2.86
CA MET A 507 -15.75 27.73 -2.34
C MET A 507 -14.37 27.95 -2.96
N ARG A 508 -14.31 28.13 -4.29
CA ARG A 508 -13.06 28.41 -5.02
C ARG A 508 -12.40 29.71 -4.55
N GLU A 509 -13.18 30.75 -4.27
CA GLU A 509 -12.68 32.03 -3.76
C GLU A 509 -12.05 31.88 -2.36
N LEU A 510 -12.75 31.23 -1.42
CA LEU A 510 -12.21 30.99 -0.08
C LEU A 510 -10.95 30.10 -0.11
N ALA A 511 -10.94 29.04 -0.93
CA ALA A 511 -9.76 28.19 -1.06
C ALA A 511 -8.54 28.91 -1.65
N ALA A 512 -8.73 29.81 -2.62
CA ALA A 512 -7.63 30.64 -3.14
C ALA A 512 -7.04 31.57 -2.06
N LEU A 513 -7.89 32.09 -1.17
CA LEU A 513 -7.50 32.91 -0.02
C LEU A 513 -6.73 32.09 1.03
N LEU A 514 -7.24 30.90 1.39
CA LEU A 514 -6.57 29.96 2.30
C LEU A 514 -5.21 29.49 1.77
N SER A 515 -5.12 29.12 0.49
CA SER A 515 -3.86 28.75 -0.16
C SER A 515 -2.85 29.90 -0.18
N THR A 516 -3.32 31.14 -0.36
CA THR A 516 -2.49 32.34 -0.25
C THR A 516 -1.95 32.51 1.17
N ASN A 517 -2.78 32.33 2.20
CA ASN A 517 -2.37 32.41 3.60
C ASN A 517 -1.38 31.29 3.99
N LYS A 518 -1.59 30.06 3.50
CA LYS A 518 -0.67 28.91 3.66
C LYS A 518 0.71 29.22 3.08
N LYS A 519 0.77 29.84 1.89
CA LYS A 519 2.02 30.31 1.26
C LYS A 519 2.67 31.44 2.07
N GLN A 520 1.92 32.44 2.52
CA GLN A 520 2.43 33.56 3.33
C GLN A 520 2.98 33.12 4.70
N ARG A 521 2.36 32.10 5.31
CA ARG A 521 2.83 31.45 6.55
C ARG A 521 4.15 30.69 6.37
N GLY A 522 4.60 30.50 5.13
CA GLY A 522 5.87 29.88 4.78
C GLY A 522 5.81 28.36 4.65
N ALA A 523 4.66 27.77 4.34
CA ALA A 523 4.56 26.34 4.03
C ALA A 523 5.35 26.02 2.74
N PRO A 524 6.34 25.10 2.76
CA PRO A 524 7.10 24.71 1.57
C PRO A 524 6.20 24.19 0.46
N GLN A 525 6.35 24.74 -0.75
CA GLN A 525 5.57 24.35 -1.93
C GLN A 525 6.30 23.21 -2.66
N ILE A 526 6.25 22.02 -2.07
CA ILE A 526 6.87 20.81 -2.63
C ILE A 526 5.91 20.18 -3.64
N VAL A 527 6.43 19.86 -4.82
CA VAL A 527 5.70 19.17 -5.88
C VAL A 527 6.02 17.68 -5.84
N THR A 528 4.99 16.84 -5.85
CA THR A 528 5.10 15.38 -5.96
C THR A 528 4.10 14.87 -6.99
N THR A 529 4.51 13.91 -7.81
CA THR A 529 3.64 13.29 -8.83
C THR A 529 3.33 11.87 -8.41
N GLU A 530 2.06 11.58 -8.12
CA GLU A 530 1.59 10.21 -7.88
C GLU A 530 1.28 9.49 -9.19
N SER A 531 1.29 8.16 -9.17
CA SER A 531 0.85 7.34 -10.28
C SER A 531 -0.67 7.14 -10.25
N LYS A 532 -1.32 7.13 -11.41
CA LYS A 532 -2.62 6.50 -11.62
C LYS A 532 -2.43 5.31 -12.56
N ILE A 533 -2.70 4.11 -12.05
CA ILE A 533 -2.63 2.86 -12.80
C ILE A 533 -4.04 2.54 -13.32
N SER A 534 -4.14 2.27 -14.61
CA SER A 534 -5.34 1.73 -15.25
C SER A 534 -5.23 0.20 -15.26
N VAL A 535 -6.29 -0.47 -14.82
CA VAL A 535 -6.37 -1.92 -14.76
C VAL A 535 -7.55 -2.38 -15.62
N SER A 536 -7.25 -3.23 -16.59
CA SER A 536 -8.24 -3.83 -17.49
C SER A 536 -9.20 -4.78 -16.74
N ARG A 537 -10.31 -5.16 -17.37
CA ARG A 537 -11.30 -6.10 -16.79
C ARG A 537 -10.75 -7.49 -16.47
N GLU A 538 -9.61 -7.86 -17.06
CA GLU A 538 -8.91 -9.12 -16.83
C GLU A 538 -7.90 -9.01 -15.66
N GLY A 539 -7.81 -7.84 -15.02
CA GLY A 539 -6.89 -7.54 -13.93
C GLY A 539 -5.45 -7.31 -14.38
N ILE A 540 -5.25 -6.79 -15.59
CA ILE A 540 -3.91 -6.48 -16.15
C ILE A 540 -3.72 -4.97 -16.19
N ALA A 541 -2.60 -4.45 -15.70
CA ALA A 541 -2.22 -3.05 -15.90
C ALA A 541 -2.06 -2.74 -17.39
N ASP A 542 -2.95 -1.91 -17.94
CA ASP A 542 -2.95 -1.54 -19.37
C ASP A 542 -2.40 -0.13 -19.63
N ALA A 543 -2.35 0.73 -18.60
CA ALA A 543 -1.67 2.02 -18.67
C ALA A 543 -1.24 2.56 -17.30
N VAL A 544 -0.21 3.40 -17.29
CA VAL A 544 0.21 4.21 -16.14
C VAL A 544 0.25 5.67 -16.57
N TYR A 545 -0.25 6.58 -15.74
CA TYR A 545 -0.29 8.02 -16.00
C TYR A 545 0.10 8.82 -14.73
N PRO A 546 0.67 10.03 -14.86
CA PRO A 546 0.80 10.93 -13.72
C PRO A 546 -0.58 11.41 -13.26
N ARG A 547 -0.85 11.33 -11.96
CA ARG A 547 -2.05 11.89 -11.34
C ARG A 547 -1.98 13.41 -11.42
N LYS A 548 -3.04 14.04 -11.92
CA LYS A 548 -3.19 15.49 -11.97
C LYS A 548 -4.05 15.96 -10.80
N GLN A 549 -3.57 16.95 -10.04
CA GLN A 549 -4.35 17.68 -9.04
C GLN A 549 -4.94 18.93 -9.69
N GLY A 550 -6.25 19.10 -9.62
CA GLY A 550 -6.95 20.29 -10.10
C GLY A 550 -7.29 21.29 -8.99
N VAL A 551 -8.10 22.27 -9.36
CA VAL A 551 -8.59 23.32 -8.45
C VAL A 551 -9.55 22.73 -7.42
N ALA A 552 -10.42 21.80 -7.83
CA ALA A 552 -11.40 21.17 -6.96
C ALA A 552 -10.76 20.32 -5.85
N GLU A 553 -9.71 19.57 -6.17
CA GLU A 553 -8.91 18.79 -5.22
C GLU A 553 -8.22 19.70 -4.20
N SER A 554 -7.52 20.73 -4.68
CA SER A 554 -6.84 21.71 -3.82
C SER A 554 -7.82 22.49 -2.93
N MET A 555 -9.04 22.75 -3.43
CA MET A 555 -10.11 23.43 -2.69
C MET A 555 -10.59 22.62 -1.48
N ILE A 556 -10.83 21.31 -1.66
CA ILE A 556 -11.17 20.42 -0.54
C ILE A 556 -9.97 20.26 0.42
N GLU A 557 -8.74 20.16 -0.09
CA GLU A 557 -7.53 20.11 0.75
C GLU A 557 -7.47 21.28 1.75
N GLU A 558 -7.63 22.53 1.30
CA GLU A 558 -7.57 23.70 2.18
C GLU A 558 -8.71 23.71 3.23
N PHE A 559 -9.91 23.25 2.89
CA PHE A 559 -11.02 23.15 3.84
C PHE A 559 -10.75 22.09 4.91
N MET A 560 -10.25 20.92 4.51
CA MET A 560 -9.88 19.86 5.45
C MET A 560 -8.70 20.28 6.33
N LEU A 561 -7.69 20.97 5.78
CA LEU A 561 -6.60 21.55 6.56
C LEU A 561 -7.10 22.53 7.62
N THR A 562 -8.06 23.40 7.29
CA THR A 562 -8.64 24.38 8.22
C THR A 562 -9.42 23.69 9.35
N ALA A 563 -10.23 22.67 9.05
CA ALA A 563 -10.94 21.88 10.06
C ALA A 563 -10.00 21.09 10.97
N ASN A 564 -8.90 20.56 10.41
CA ASN A 564 -7.85 19.84 11.13
C ASN A 564 -7.05 20.76 12.09
N GLU A 565 -6.76 22.02 11.70
CA GLU A 565 -6.18 23.04 12.58
C GLU A 565 -7.15 23.43 13.72
N ALA A 566 -8.43 23.61 13.41
CA ALA A 566 -9.46 23.90 14.39
C ALA A 566 -9.62 22.77 15.42
N ALA A 567 -9.60 21.50 14.98
CA ALA A 567 -9.76 20.34 15.87
C ALA A 567 -8.59 20.21 16.86
N ALA A 568 -7.36 20.43 16.39
CA ALA A 568 -6.17 20.44 17.25
C ALA A 568 -6.20 21.62 18.25
N SER A 569 -6.62 22.80 17.81
CA SER A 569 -6.69 23.99 18.66
C SER A 569 -7.77 23.86 19.73
N PHE A 570 -8.96 23.37 19.37
CA PHE A 570 -10.05 23.08 20.30
C PHE A 570 -9.64 22.07 21.38
N ALA A 571 -8.88 21.03 21.02
CA ALA A 571 -8.38 20.04 21.97
C ALA A 571 -7.38 20.62 22.99
N LEU A 572 -6.50 21.53 22.55
CA LEU A 572 -5.52 22.22 23.39
C LEU A 572 -6.19 23.18 24.37
N GLU A 573 -7.14 23.99 23.90
CA GLU A 573 -7.91 24.93 24.74
C GLU A 573 -8.67 24.23 25.86
N HIS A 574 -9.17 23.02 25.61
CA HIS A 574 -9.92 22.23 26.59
C HIS A 574 -9.04 21.29 27.43
N GLY A 575 -7.74 21.20 27.17
CA GLY A 575 -6.80 20.36 27.91
C GLY A 575 -7.13 18.86 27.90
N ILE A 576 -7.67 18.35 26.78
CA ILE A 576 -8.10 16.95 26.65
C ILE A 576 -6.99 16.05 26.06
N PRO A 577 -6.97 14.73 26.39
CA PRO A 577 -6.06 13.79 25.73
C PRO A 577 -6.40 13.69 24.25
N PHE A 578 -5.40 13.81 23.37
CA PHE A 578 -5.63 13.87 21.93
C PHE A 578 -4.58 13.09 21.15
N VAL A 579 -4.80 12.96 19.83
CA VAL A 579 -3.81 12.48 18.87
C VAL A 579 -3.57 13.59 17.85
N TYR A 580 -2.35 14.12 17.84
CA TYR A 580 -1.88 15.15 16.93
C TYR A 580 -1.15 14.51 15.74
N ARG A 581 -1.23 15.15 14.58
CA ARG A 581 -0.46 14.79 13.39
C ARG A 581 0.76 15.71 13.34
N VAL A 582 1.91 15.20 13.75
CA VAL A 582 3.11 16.01 13.98
C VAL A 582 4.15 15.79 12.90
N HIS A 583 4.90 16.84 12.60
CA HIS A 583 6.00 16.81 11.64
C HIS A 583 7.13 17.69 12.20
N GLU A 584 8.22 17.04 12.58
CA GLU A 584 9.41 17.65 13.17
C GLU A 584 10.22 18.46 12.13
N PRO A 585 11.03 19.45 12.55
CA PRO A 585 11.98 20.09 11.65
C PRO A 585 13.01 19.07 11.11
N PRO A 586 13.60 19.32 9.93
CA PRO A 586 14.76 18.59 9.42
C PRO A 586 15.88 18.38 10.44
N SER A 587 16.56 17.24 10.39
CA SER A 587 17.71 16.97 11.27
C SER A 587 18.93 17.84 10.89
N PRO A 588 19.86 18.12 11.83
CA PRO A 588 21.06 18.91 11.56
C PRO A 588 21.91 18.38 10.41
N GLU A 589 22.01 17.06 10.28
CA GLU A 589 22.70 16.32 9.22
C GLU A 589 22.05 16.60 7.85
N LYS A 590 20.76 16.29 7.70
CA LYS A 590 19.99 16.57 6.47
C LYS A 590 20.00 18.05 6.04
N LEU A 591 20.12 18.98 7.00
CA LEU A 591 20.28 20.40 6.74
C LEU A 591 21.69 20.77 6.27
N ALA A 592 22.72 20.09 6.75
CA ALA A 592 24.09 20.24 6.24
C ALA A 592 24.17 19.73 4.80
N ASP A 593 23.62 18.55 4.52
CA ASP A 593 23.54 17.95 3.18
C ASP A 593 22.85 18.90 2.17
N LEU A 594 21.67 19.41 2.52
CA LEU A 594 20.94 20.37 1.70
C LEU A 594 21.74 21.65 1.48
N LYS A 595 22.41 22.16 2.53
CA LYS A 595 23.24 23.37 2.45
C LYS A 595 24.46 23.17 1.55
N GLU A 596 25.08 22.00 1.56
CA GLU A 596 26.19 21.67 0.67
C GLU A 596 25.74 21.61 -0.80
N LEU A 597 24.65 20.90 -1.10
CA LEU A 597 24.08 20.87 -2.46
C LEU A 597 23.76 22.27 -2.97
N LEU A 598 23.08 23.10 -2.17
CA LEU A 598 22.76 24.48 -2.58
C LEU A 598 24.03 25.29 -2.85
N GLY A 599 25.09 25.10 -2.05
CA GLY A 599 26.41 25.69 -2.30
C GLY A 599 27.03 25.24 -3.62
N ARG A 600 27.03 23.93 -3.92
CA ARG A 600 27.52 23.37 -5.20
C ARG A 600 26.72 23.89 -6.41
N LEU A 601 25.42 24.10 -6.25
CA LEU A 601 24.52 24.66 -7.27
C LEU A 601 24.56 26.19 -7.38
N GLY A 602 25.37 26.89 -6.57
CA GLY A 602 25.46 28.36 -6.58
C GLY A 602 24.23 29.07 -5.99
N ILE A 603 23.37 28.35 -5.27
CA ILE A 603 22.13 28.89 -4.70
C ILE A 603 22.39 29.38 -3.27
N PRO A 604 21.98 30.62 -2.91
CA PRO A 604 22.16 31.14 -1.56
C PRO A 604 21.40 30.31 -0.50
N ALA A 605 22.12 29.41 0.17
CA ALA A 605 21.61 28.51 1.21
C ALA A 605 21.04 29.22 2.47
N GLY A 606 21.11 30.55 2.54
CA GLY A 606 20.52 31.37 3.60
C GLY A 606 20.97 30.96 5.01
N LYS A 607 20.05 31.06 5.98
CA LYS A 607 20.24 30.60 7.36
C LYS A 607 19.74 29.16 7.56
N LEU A 608 20.19 28.23 6.70
CA LEU A 608 20.05 26.79 6.98
C LEU A 608 20.90 26.41 8.20
N ALA A 609 20.22 26.18 9.32
CA ALA A 609 20.77 25.82 10.63
C ALA A 609 19.71 25.03 11.42
N PRO A 610 20.08 24.26 12.47
CA PRO A 610 19.12 23.54 13.30
C PRO A 610 18.01 24.46 13.83
N GLY A 611 16.75 24.05 13.69
CA GLY A 611 15.58 24.88 14.05
C GLY A 611 15.19 25.93 12.99
N VAL A 612 15.73 25.87 11.77
CA VAL A 612 15.34 26.71 10.63
C VAL A 612 13.82 26.68 10.40
N SER A 613 13.20 27.84 10.15
CA SER A 613 11.75 27.92 9.92
C SER A 613 11.34 27.39 8.54
N PRO A 614 10.12 26.85 8.38
CA PRO A 614 9.64 26.32 7.09
C PRO A 614 9.73 27.33 5.94
N GLY A 615 9.51 28.62 6.24
CA GLY A 615 9.59 29.71 5.27
C GLY A 615 10.97 29.88 4.61
N VAL A 616 12.06 29.41 5.22
CA VAL A 616 13.39 29.40 4.56
C VAL A 616 13.42 28.35 3.46
N LEU A 617 12.87 27.16 3.69
CA LEU A 617 12.75 26.12 2.65
C LEU A 617 11.78 26.54 1.55
N ALA A 618 10.66 27.18 1.91
CA ALA A 618 9.72 27.75 0.94
C ALA A 618 10.39 28.81 0.03
N ASN A 619 11.27 29.65 0.59
CA ASN A 619 12.03 30.63 -0.19
C ASN A 619 13.07 29.97 -1.12
N ILE A 620 13.72 28.88 -0.69
CA ILE A 620 14.66 28.11 -1.53
C ILE A 620 13.91 27.51 -2.73
N LEU A 621 12.76 26.87 -2.50
CA LEU A 621 11.90 26.33 -3.56
C LEU A 621 11.45 27.44 -4.54
N LYS A 622 11.01 28.59 -4.02
CA LYS A 622 10.58 29.74 -4.83
C LYS A 622 11.71 30.35 -5.68
N GLN A 623 12.95 30.35 -5.20
CA GLN A 623 14.10 30.78 -6.01
C GLN A 623 14.40 29.80 -7.15
N ALA A 624 14.08 28.52 -6.96
CA ALA A 624 14.33 27.46 -7.93
C ALA A 624 13.20 27.28 -8.96
N GLU A 625 11.95 27.61 -8.60
CA GLU A 625 10.68 27.28 -9.30
C GLU A 625 10.70 27.43 -10.83
N ASN A 626 11.40 28.42 -11.37
CA ASN A 626 11.49 28.71 -12.81
C ASN A 626 12.87 28.40 -13.41
N THR A 627 13.60 27.43 -12.85
CA THR A 627 14.94 27.02 -13.28
C THR A 627 15.02 25.53 -13.58
N PRO A 628 15.94 25.07 -14.45
CA PRO A 628 16.19 23.64 -14.67
C PRO A 628 16.59 22.87 -13.40
N LEU A 629 17.02 23.58 -12.34
CA LEU A 629 17.42 22.97 -11.07
C LEU A 629 16.22 22.65 -10.16
N PHE A 630 15.01 23.12 -10.46
CA PHE A 630 13.83 22.92 -9.61
C PHE A 630 13.59 21.45 -9.22
N PRO A 631 13.62 20.45 -10.14
CA PRO A 631 13.35 19.05 -9.77
C PRO A 631 14.34 18.53 -8.72
N ILE A 632 15.63 18.88 -8.86
CA ILE A 632 16.72 18.50 -7.96
C ILE A 632 16.48 19.10 -6.57
N ILE A 633 16.20 20.39 -6.51
CA ILE A 633 16.04 21.14 -5.26
C ILE A 633 14.75 20.73 -4.55
N ASN A 634 13.66 20.56 -5.30
CA ASN A 634 12.39 20.05 -4.80
C ASN A 634 12.56 18.66 -4.16
N ARG A 635 13.23 17.73 -4.86
CA ARG A 635 13.53 16.38 -4.35
C ARG A 635 14.46 16.42 -3.14
N GLN A 636 15.49 17.26 -3.13
CA GLN A 636 16.42 17.33 -1.99
C GLN A 636 15.79 18.01 -0.76
N VAL A 637 14.98 19.05 -0.94
CA VAL A 637 14.18 19.65 0.14
C VAL A 637 13.21 18.62 0.72
N LEU A 638 12.48 17.87 -0.11
CA LEU A 638 11.62 16.77 0.35
C LEU A 638 12.40 15.71 1.13
N ARG A 639 13.55 15.24 0.62
CA ARG A 639 14.41 14.27 1.33
C ARG A 639 14.96 14.80 2.65
N SER A 640 15.17 16.12 2.76
CA SER A 640 15.64 16.77 4.00
C SER A 640 14.58 16.81 5.12
N MET A 641 13.30 16.70 4.77
CA MET A 641 12.21 16.70 5.76
C MET A 641 12.25 15.49 6.70
N ALA A 642 11.63 15.63 7.86
CA ALA A 642 11.30 14.49 8.71
C ALA A 642 10.07 13.75 8.15
N LYS A 643 9.83 12.52 8.61
CA LYS A 643 8.55 11.86 8.36
C LYS A 643 7.53 12.38 9.36
N ALA A 644 6.32 12.70 8.90
CA ALA A 644 5.22 12.99 9.81
C ALA A 644 4.81 11.70 10.55
N LYS A 645 4.29 11.85 11.78
CA LYS A 645 3.87 10.74 12.66
C LYS A 645 2.68 11.17 13.51
N TYR A 646 2.01 10.21 14.15
CA TYR A 646 1.01 10.53 15.17
C TYR A 646 1.67 10.60 16.56
N SER A 647 1.30 11.59 17.35
CA SER A 647 1.81 11.78 18.71
C SER A 647 0.71 12.28 19.65
N VAL A 648 0.88 12.10 20.95
CA VAL A 648 0.07 12.80 21.97
C VAL A 648 0.64 14.18 22.32
N ASP A 649 1.88 14.45 21.93
CA ASP A 649 2.58 15.72 22.19
C ASP A 649 2.36 16.71 21.03
N PRO A 650 1.79 17.89 21.27
CA PRO A 650 1.40 18.86 20.23
C PRO A 650 2.59 19.72 19.76
N ILE A 651 3.60 19.10 19.14
CA ILE A 651 4.81 19.80 18.68
C ILE A 651 4.64 20.59 17.36
N GLY A 652 3.48 20.49 16.72
CA GLY A 652 3.15 21.14 15.45
C GLY A 652 3.54 20.36 14.19
N HIS A 653 3.29 20.97 13.03
CA HIS A 653 3.48 20.34 11.73
C HIS A 653 4.32 21.22 10.78
N TYR A 654 5.63 20.96 10.77
CA TYR A 654 6.64 21.74 10.05
C TYR A 654 6.29 21.99 8.58
N GLY A 655 5.99 20.93 7.82
CA GLY A 655 5.69 21.04 6.38
C GLY A 655 4.41 21.80 6.02
N LEU A 656 3.51 22.06 6.98
CA LEU A 656 2.31 22.89 6.77
C LEU A 656 2.47 24.30 7.37
N ALA A 657 3.61 24.56 8.03
CA ALA A 657 3.87 25.72 8.87
C ALA A 657 2.75 25.96 9.92
N LEU A 658 2.16 24.89 10.47
CA LEU A 658 1.08 24.95 11.47
C LEU A 658 1.58 24.64 12.87
N LYS A 659 1.12 25.41 13.86
CA LYS A 659 1.41 25.16 15.29
C LYS A 659 0.57 24.03 15.86
N ASN A 660 -0.71 23.98 15.49
CA ASN A 660 -1.68 23.01 15.97
C ASN A 660 -2.18 22.23 14.76
N TYR A 661 -2.02 20.89 14.74
CA TYR A 661 -2.53 20.07 13.65
C TYR A 661 -2.85 18.65 14.11
N ALA A 662 -4.02 18.15 13.72
CA ALA A 662 -4.52 16.81 13.99
C ALA A 662 -5.45 16.39 12.84
N GLN A 663 -5.50 15.11 12.51
CA GLN A 663 -6.38 14.61 11.45
C GLN A 663 -7.74 14.24 12.06
N PHE A 664 -8.77 14.96 11.63
CA PHE A 664 -10.18 14.83 12.06
C PHE A 664 -11.12 14.41 10.92
N THR A 665 -10.67 14.57 9.68
CA THR A 665 -11.49 14.65 8.47
C THR A 665 -11.65 13.34 7.71
N SER A 666 -11.14 12.20 8.19
CA SER A 666 -11.30 10.92 7.49
C SER A 666 -11.43 9.66 8.40
N PRO A 667 -12.37 9.62 9.35
CA PRO A 667 -12.53 8.52 10.29
C PRO A 667 -13.03 7.19 9.68
N ILE A 668 -13.53 7.16 8.43
CA ILE A 668 -13.90 5.90 7.75
C ILE A 668 -12.63 5.09 7.42
N ARG A 669 -11.53 5.79 7.10
CA ARG A 669 -10.28 5.19 6.60
C ARG A 669 -9.05 5.43 7.47
N ARG A 670 -9.14 6.22 8.54
CA ARG A 670 -8.05 6.47 9.50
C ARG A 670 -8.54 6.28 10.94
N TYR A 671 -7.90 5.37 11.68
CA TYR A 671 -8.18 5.16 13.09
C TYR A 671 -7.84 6.34 14.02
N PRO A 672 -6.80 7.17 13.81
CA PRO A 672 -6.53 8.30 14.71
C PRO A 672 -7.64 9.37 14.66
N ASP A 673 -8.26 9.60 13.50
CA ASP A 673 -9.44 10.44 13.36
C ASP A 673 -10.62 9.89 14.20
N LEU A 674 -10.92 8.59 14.07
CA LEU A 674 -11.92 7.90 14.89
C LEU A 674 -11.61 8.02 16.40
N ALA A 675 -10.34 7.90 16.78
CA ALA A 675 -9.90 8.04 18.16
C ALA A 675 -10.17 9.44 18.73
N ILE A 676 -9.83 10.50 17.99
CA ILE A 676 -10.11 11.88 18.46
C ILE A 676 -11.60 12.21 18.43
N HIS A 677 -12.36 11.70 17.44
CA HIS A 677 -13.81 11.81 17.41
C HIS A 677 -14.45 11.28 18.70
N ARG A 678 -13.95 10.18 19.27
CA ARG A 678 -14.46 9.64 20.55
C ARG A 678 -14.20 10.57 21.73
N VAL A 679 -13.01 11.16 21.81
CA VAL A 679 -12.68 12.12 22.89
C VAL A 679 -13.54 13.38 22.76
N LEU A 680 -13.62 13.97 21.58
CA LEU A 680 -14.47 15.14 21.30
C LEU A 680 -15.94 14.84 21.62
N SER A 681 -16.44 13.66 21.22
CA SER A 681 -17.81 13.21 21.53
C SER A 681 -18.07 13.04 23.02
N ALA A 682 -17.06 12.74 23.83
CA ALA A 682 -17.18 12.63 25.27
C ALA A 682 -17.12 14.01 25.95
N LEU A 683 -16.27 14.92 25.48
CA LEU A 683 -16.23 16.32 25.90
C LEU A 683 -17.57 17.03 25.62
N LEU A 684 -18.15 16.87 24.43
CA LEU A 684 -19.45 17.45 24.05
C LEU A 684 -20.63 16.91 24.88
N ARG A 685 -20.48 15.76 25.53
CA ARG A 685 -21.44 15.23 26.53
C ARG A 685 -21.22 15.76 27.95
N GLY A 686 -20.39 16.79 28.11
CA GLY A 686 -20.12 17.46 29.39
C GLY A 686 -19.10 16.75 30.29
N GLN A 687 -18.31 15.80 29.77
CA GLN A 687 -17.25 15.18 30.56
C GLN A 687 -16.08 16.15 30.77
N LYS A 688 -15.62 16.28 32.02
CA LYS A 688 -14.51 17.17 32.39
C LYS A 688 -13.17 16.63 31.90
N ALA A 689 -12.24 17.54 31.57
CA ALA A 689 -10.88 17.23 31.10
C ALA A 689 -10.16 16.16 31.96
N ASP A 690 -10.14 16.30 33.29
CA ASP A 690 -9.52 15.32 34.19
C ASP A 690 -10.10 13.90 34.05
N SER A 691 -11.40 13.80 33.79
CA SER A 691 -12.08 12.52 33.61
C SER A 691 -11.75 11.92 32.24
N LEU A 692 -11.66 12.76 31.21
CA LEU A 692 -11.22 12.38 29.88
C LEU A 692 -9.76 11.92 29.90
N GLN A 693 -8.87 12.64 30.57
CA GLN A 693 -7.45 12.28 30.72
C GLN A 693 -7.28 10.92 31.40
N LYS A 694 -8.04 10.65 32.46
CA LYS A 694 -8.05 9.34 33.15
C LYS A 694 -8.57 8.21 32.26
N LYS A 695 -9.62 8.45 31.46
CA LYS A 695 -10.20 7.44 30.58
C LYS A 695 -9.35 7.20 29.33
N TYR A 696 -9.08 8.25 28.56
CA TYR A 696 -8.51 8.16 27.23
C TYR A 696 -6.99 8.40 27.15
N GLY A 697 -6.32 8.85 28.22
CA GLY A 697 -4.89 9.15 28.17
C GLY A 697 -3.98 7.92 27.95
N ALA A 698 -4.45 6.69 28.18
CA ALA A 698 -3.78 5.47 27.71
C ALA A 698 -4.19 5.12 26.27
N TYR A 699 -5.47 5.26 25.96
CA TYR A 699 -6.06 5.00 24.64
C TYR A 699 -5.44 5.85 23.52
N THR A 700 -5.27 7.16 23.71
CA THR A 700 -4.67 8.04 22.68
C THR A 700 -3.20 7.76 22.43
N ARG A 701 -2.43 7.35 23.46
CA ARG A 701 -1.04 6.92 23.31
C ARG A 701 -0.92 5.65 22.47
N GLU A 702 -1.77 4.67 22.73
CA GLU A 702 -1.78 3.44 21.93
C GLU A 702 -2.29 3.70 20.51
N ALA A 703 -3.34 4.51 20.34
CA ALA A 703 -3.84 4.93 19.04
C ALA A 703 -2.76 5.65 18.21
N ALA A 704 -2.01 6.60 18.79
CA ALA A 704 -0.93 7.30 18.09
C ALA A 704 0.19 6.33 17.64
N ARG A 705 0.62 5.44 18.54
CA ARG A 705 1.68 4.45 18.25
C ARG A 705 1.27 3.45 17.17
N SER A 706 0.11 2.82 17.34
CA SER A 706 -0.42 1.82 16.40
C SER A 706 -0.70 2.43 15.02
N SER A 707 -1.34 3.61 14.96
CA SER A 707 -1.64 4.29 13.69
C SER A 707 -0.38 4.68 12.92
N THR A 708 0.70 5.10 13.61
CA THR A 708 1.99 5.39 12.96
C THR A 708 2.62 4.12 12.37
N ALA A 709 2.55 2.99 13.08
CA ALA A 709 3.06 1.72 12.57
C ALA A 709 2.23 1.20 11.38
N ALA A 710 0.90 1.29 11.47
CA ALA A 710 -0.02 0.92 10.41
C ALA A 710 0.15 1.77 9.15
N GLU A 711 0.29 3.09 9.29
CA GLU A 711 0.56 4.00 8.16
C GLU A 711 1.88 3.65 7.45
N LEU A 712 2.95 3.41 8.18
CA LEU A 712 4.23 3.00 7.59
C LEU A 712 4.12 1.66 6.86
N SER A 713 3.33 0.72 7.37
CA SER A 713 3.04 -0.56 6.72
C SER A 713 2.16 -0.39 5.47
N ALA A 714 1.19 0.52 5.51
CA ALA A 714 0.32 0.85 4.37
C ALA A 714 1.14 1.45 3.24
N ILE A 715 1.87 2.56 3.47
CA ILE A 715 2.69 3.24 2.46
C ILE A 715 3.70 2.26 1.81
N ALA A 716 4.29 1.36 2.60
CA ALA A 716 5.18 0.33 2.06
C ALA A 716 4.45 -0.69 1.17
N ALA A 717 3.24 -1.10 1.54
CA ALA A 717 2.43 -2.02 0.75
C ALA A 717 1.87 -1.38 -0.52
N GLU A 718 1.40 -0.14 -0.45
CA GLU A 718 0.89 0.61 -1.60
C GLU A 718 1.98 0.73 -2.66
N ARG A 719 3.16 1.26 -2.28
CA ARG A 719 4.31 1.38 -3.17
C ARG A 719 4.71 0.04 -3.81
N ILE A 720 4.93 -1.01 -3.01
CA ILE A 720 5.41 -2.29 -3.55
C ILE A 720 4.36 -2.95 -4.45
N CYS A 721 3.07 -2.79 -4.14
CA CYS A 721 2.01 -3.29 -5.02
C CYS A 721 1.94 -2.49 -6.33
N GLU A 722 2.07 -1.17 -6.30
CA GLU A 722 2.19 -0.34 -7.50
C GLU A 722 3.41 -0.71 -8.34
N ASP A 723 4.56 -0.97 -7.72
CA ASP A 723 5.79 -1.39 -8.40
C ASP A 723 5.56 -2.73 -9.15
N PHE A 724 4.77 -3.66 -8.62
CA PHE A 724 4.35 -4.86 -9.37
C PHE A 724 3.49 -4.54 -10.60
N TYR A 725 2.49 -3.66 -10.48
CA TYR A 725 1.62 -3.28 -11.60
C TYR A 725 2.37 -2.44 -12.67
N LYS A 726 3.31 -1.58 -12.26
CA LYS A 726 4.23 -0.88 -13.17
C LYS A 726 5.13 -1.86 -13.92
N ALA A 727 5.67 -2.87 -13.24
CA ALA A 727 6.46 -3.92 -13.89
C ALA A 727 5.62 -4.80 -14.84
N GLU A 728 4.35 -5.09 -14.50
CA GLU A 728 3.43 -5.80 -15.40
C GLU A 728 3.15 -4.98 -16.66
N TYR A 729 2.80 -3.70 -16.54
CA TYR A 729 2.64 -2.79 -17.67
C TYR A 729 3.89 -2.78 -18.56
N MET A 730 5.07 -2.51 -17.97
CA MET A 730 6.32 -2.43 -18.72
C MET A 730 6.77 -3.77 -19.35
N SER A 731 6.26 -4.91 -18.90
CA SER A 731 6.57 -6.21 -19.52
C SER A 731 6.12 -6.29 -20.99
N ALA A 732 5.07 -5.56 -21.36
CA ALA A 732 4.61 -5.42 -22.74
C ALA A 732 5.45 -4.43 -23.57
N HIS A 733 6.30 -3.63 -22.91
CA HIS A 733 7.08 -2.54 -23.50
C HIS A 733 8.60 -2.80 -23.49
N ILE A 734 9.03 -4.06 -23.25
CA ILE A 734 10.44 -4.44 -23.32
C ILE A 734 10.95 -4.25 -24.75
N GLY A 735 12.09 -3.55 -24.88
CA GLY A 735 12.71 -3.16 -26.14
C GLY A 735 12.34 -1.75 -26.61
N GLU A 736 11.29 -1.12 -26.07
CA GLU A 736 10.91 0.25 -26.41
C GLU A 736 11.81 1.29 -25.71
N VAL A 737 11.89 2.49 -26.30
CA VAL A 737 12.70 3.63 -25.83
C VAL A 737 11.78 4.71 -25.28
N PHE A 738 12.15 5.26 -24.13
CA PHE A 738 11.38 6.24 -23.37
C PHE A 738 12.24 7.43 -22.98
N GLU A 739 11.62 8.61 -22.97
CA GLU A 739 12.19 9.80 -22.34
C GLU A 739 11.92 9.76 -20.83
N GLY A 740 12.98 10.01 -20.05
CA GLY A 740 12.92 10.08 -18.59
C GLY A 740 13.91 11.10 -18.03
N ILE A 741 13.89 11.23 -16.70
CA ILE A 741 14.79 12.10 -15.95
C ILE A 741 15.51 11.23 -14.92
N ILE A 742 16.82 11.46 -14.72
CA ILE A 742 17.57 10.79 -13.66
C ILE A 742 16.99 11.23 -12.31
N SER A 743 16.27 10.32 -11.66
CA SER A 743 15.56 10.55 -10.40
C SER A 743 16.53 10.46 -9.22
N SER A 744 17.47 9.51 -9.27
CA SER A 744 18.46 9.28 -8.21
C SER A 744 19.73 8.69 -8.79
N VAL A 745 20.87 9.08 -8.21
CA VAL A 745 22.17 8.50 -8.50
C VAL A 745 22.60 7.66 -7.31
N THR A 746 23.24 6.51 -7.56
CA THR A 746 23.75 5.58 -6.54
C THR A 746 25.06 4.94 -7.01
N PRO A 747 25.87 4.34 -6.11
CA PRO A 747 27.03 3.55 -6.52
C PRO A 747 26.72 2.34 -7.42
N GLN A 748 25.44 1.95 -7.53
CA GLN A 748 24.99 0.84 -8.38
C GLN A 748 24.51 1.30 -9.77
N GLY A 749 24.35 2.60 -10.00
CA GLY A 749 23.83 3.16 -11.24
C GLY A 749 22.82 4.30 -11.04
N LEU A 750 22.04 4.55 -12.09
CA LEU A 750 21.10 5.66 -12.23
C LEU A 750 19.67 5.14 -12.17
N TYR A 751 18.85 5.65 -11.25
CA TYR A 751 17.41 5.48 -11.33
C TYR A 751 16.84 6.55 -12.27
N VAL A 752 16.06 6.13 -13.25
CA VAL A 752 15.43 7.00 -14.25
C VAL A 752 13.93 6.89 -14.11
N GLU A 753 13.28 8.04 -13.91
CA GLU A 753 11.82 8.17 -13.80
C GLU A 753 11.28 8.65 -15.16
N LEU A 754 10.40 7.85 -15.75
CA LEU A 754 9.76 8.13 -17.03
C LEU A 754 8.63 9.16 -16.85
N THR A 755 8.24 9.81 -17.95
CA THR A 755 7.13 10.80 -17.97
C THR A 755 5.79 10.26 -17.43
N ASN A 756 5.61 8.93 -17.41
CA ASN A 756 4.43 8.26 -16.87
C ASN A 756 4.58 7.80 -15.40
N THR A 757 5.60 8.25 -14.66
CA THR A 757 5.92 7.90 -13.26
C THR A 757 6.39 6.45 -12.99
N VAL A 758 6.77 5.73 -14.05
CA VAL A 758 7.50 4.46 -13.92
C VAL A 758 8.98 4.77 -13.63
N GLU A 759 9.58 4.10 -12.65
CA GLU A 759 11.01 4.24 -12.32
C GLU A 759 11.73 2.92 -12.60
N GLY A 760 12.92 2.98 -13.21
CA GLY A 760 13.77 1.82 -13.51
C GLY A 760 15.25 2.12 -13.32
N LEU A 761 16.07 1.07 -13.17
CA LEU A 761 17.50 1.17 -12.90
C LEU A 761 18.33 0.97 -14.17
N VAL A 762 19.07 2.00 -14.57
CA VAL A 762 20.24 1.85 -15.43
C VAL A 762 21.42 1.44 -14.56
N ARG A 763 21.91 0.22 -14.74
CA ARG A 763 23.01 -0.32 -13.90
C ARG A 763 24.35 0.26 -14.34
N ILE A 764 25.26 0.44 -13.39
CA ILE A 764 26.60 0.97 -13.66
C ILE A 764 27.38 0.13 -14.69
N GLU A 765 27.14 -1.17 -14.76
CA GLU A 765 27.75 -2.08 -15.74
C GLU A 765 27.19 -1.93 -17.18
N THR A 766 26.09 -1.19 -17.36
CA THR A 766 25.47 -0.88 -18.67
C THR A 766 25.79 0.52 -19.18
N LEU A 767 26.50 1.33 -18.38
CA LEU A 767 27.01 2.62 -18.83
C LEU A 767 28.17 2.45 -19.84
N PRO A 768 28.47 3.47 -20.66
CA PRO A 768 29.64 3.46 -21.54
C PRO A 768 30.93 3.07 -20.81
N VAL A 769 31.85 2.38 -21.50
CA VAL A 769 33.08 1.86 -20.87
C VAL A 769 33.92 2.99 -20.26
N GLY A 770 34.07 2.97 -18.93
CA GLY A 770 34.79 3.98 -18.17
C GLY A 770 34.91 3.64 -16.68
N GLN A 771 35.63 4.46 -15.93
CA GLN A 771 35.65 4.39 -14.46
C GLN A 771 34.80 5.53 -13.92
N TYR A 772 33.65 5.18 -13.33
CA TYR A 772 32.72 6.13 -12.73
C TYR A 772 32.98 6.31 -11.23
N GLU A 773 33.10 7.55 -10.80
CA GLU A 773 33.14 7.98 -9.41
C GLU A 773 31.79 8.57 -9.01
N TYR A 774 31.24 8.13 -7.89
CA TYR A 774 30.02 8.71 -7.30
C TYR A 774 30.43 9.79 -6.30
N ASP A 775 29.90 11.01 -6.46
CA ASP A 775 30.25 12.18 -5.63
C ASP A 775 29.69 12.14 -4.19
N GLY A 776 29.06 11.03 -3.80
CA GLY A 776 28.35 10.85 -2.54
C GLY A 776 26.91 11.38 -2.54
N PHE A 777 26.50 12.14 -3.56
CA PHE A 777 25.33 13.00 -3.47
C PHE A 777 24.37 12.95 -4.68
N MET A 778 24.82 13.40 -5.86
CA MET A 778 23.97 13.67 -7.02
C MET A 778 24.60 13.39 -8.38
N GLU A 779 25.88 13.03 -8.46
CA GLU A 779 26.62 12.88 -9.72
C GLU A 779 27.37 11.53 -9.77
N LEU A 780 27.20 10.80 -10.87
CA LEU A 780 28.14 9.76 -11.31
C LEU A 780 28.98 10.34 -12.44
N LYS A 781 30.29 10.45 -12.24
CA LYS A 781 31.21 11.08 -13.18
C LYS A 781 32.27 10.10 -13.67
N GLU A 782 32.42 10.00 -14.97
CA GLU A 782 33.48 9.23 -15.61
C GLU A 782 34.81 9.99 -15.52
N THR A 783 35.84 9.31 -15.02
CA THR A 783 37.11 9.93 -14.58
C THR A 783 38.00 10.43 -15.72
N LEU A 784 37.90 9.88 -16.93
CA LEU A 784 38.78 10.19 -18.06
C LEU A 784 38.16 11.20 -19.04
N SER A 785 36.94 10.95 -19.47
CA SER A 785 36.14 11.81 -20.36
C SER A 785 35.56 13.01 -19.63
N GLY A 786 35.38 12.92 -18.30
CA GLY A 786 34.69 13.93 -17.50
C GLY A 786 33.18 13.94 -17.69
N GLN A 787 32.60 13.01 -18.46
CA GLN A 787 31.16 12.88 -18.66
C GLN A 787 30.49 12.63 -17.31
N ALA A 788 29.44 13.40 -17.03
CA ALA A 788 28.67 13.30 -15.79
C ALA A 788 27.23 12.89 -16.08
N TYR A 789 26.62 12.18 -15.14
CA TYR A 789 25.20 11.88 -15.07
C TYR A 789 24.68 12.38 -13.72
N ARG A 790 23.77 13.34 -13.73
CA ARG A 790 23.28 14.04 -12.54
C ARG A 790 21.80 13.79 -12.31
N ILE A 791 21.38 13.82 -11.05
CA ILE A 791 19.95 13.97 -10.71
C ILE A 791 19.38 15.18 -11.46
N GLY A 792 18.26 14.99 -12.14
CA GLY A 792 17.60 16.02 -12.93
C GLY A 792 17.99 16.08 -14.41
N ASP A 793 19.05 15.37 -14.84
CA ASP A 793 19.40 15.33 -16.27
C ASP A 793 18.32 14.54 -17.07
N PRO A 794 17.86 15.05 -18.22
CA PRO A 794 16.99 14.30 -19.13
C PRO A 794 17.81 13.23 -19.87
N VAL A 795 17.25 12.03 -20.00
CA VAL A 795 17.88 10.89 -20.66
C VAL A 795 16.85 10.05 -21.43
N SER A 796 17.26 9.56 -22.60
CA SER A 796 16.54 8.54 -23.35
C SER A 796 17.01 7.15 -22.87
N VAL A 797 16.08 6.29 -22.46
CA VAL A 797 16.37 4.94 -21.94
C VAL A 797 15.55 3.87 -22.64
N ARG A 798 16.15 2.70 -22.85
CA ARG A 798 15.48 1.51 -23.37
C ARG A 798 15.07 0.58 -22.23
N CYS A 799 13.84 0.07 -22.24
CA CYS A 799 13.45 -0.97 -21.29
C CYS A 799 14.04 -2.32 -21.70
N THR A 800 14.87 -2.94 -20.85
CA THR A 800 15.55 -4.20 -21.18
C THR A 800 15.05 -5.41 -20.39
N ALA A 801 14.55 -5.20 -19.16
CA ALA A 801 13.84 -6.23 -18.43
C ALA A 801 12.77 -5.67 -17.47
N ALA A 802 11.69 -6.43 -17.30
CA ALA A 802 10.68 -6.20 -16.28
C ALA A 802 10.44 -7.48 -15.48
N ASN A 803 10.56 -7.40 -14.15
CA ASN A 803 10.32 -8.52 -13.23
C ASN A 803 9.11 -8.23 -12.35
N VAL A 804 7.94 -8.72 -12.78
CA VAL A 804 6.65 -8.56 -12.08
C VAL A 804 6.67 -9.22 -10.69
N SER A 805 7.45 -10.28 -10.49
CA SER A 805 7.58 -10.95 -9.18
C SER A 805 8.21 -10.05 -8.13
N THR A 806 9.14 -9.17 -8.51
CA THR A 806 9.86 -8.28 -7.60
C THR A 806 9.53 -6.79 -7.75
N GLY A 807 8.76 -6.40 -8.77
CA GLY A 807 8.47 -5.00 -9.10
C GLY A 807 9.67 -4.23 -9.67
N ASN A 808 10.68 -4.95 -10.17
CA ASN A 808 11.93 -4.33 -10.62
C ASN A 808 11.93 -4.12 -12.14
N LEU A 809 12.53 -3.00 -12.57
CA LEU A 809 12.74 -2.64 -13.97
C LEU A 809 14.21 -2.33 -14.21
N ASP A 810 14.77 -2.95 -15.24
CA ASP A 810 16.12 -2.67 -15.73
C ASP A 810 16.02 -1.87 -17.04
N PHE A 811 16.81 -0.80 -17.13
CA PHE A 811 16.92 0.10 -18.26
C PHE A 811 18.36 0.16 -18.77
N GLU A 812 18.56 0.58 -20.02
CA GLU A 812 19.87 0.94 -20.59
C GLU A 812 19.80 2.34 -21.23
N LEU A 813 20.90 3.10 -21.23
CA LEU A 813 20.95 4.41 -21.91
C LEU A 813 20.95 4.21 -23.43
N GLU A 814 20.02 4.88 -24.12
CA GLU A 814 19.99 4.84 -25.58
C GLU A 814 21.21 5.57 -26.17
N GLY A 815 21.88 4.95 -27.14
CA GLY A 815 23.13 5.48 -27.71
C GLY A 815 24.41 5.10 -26.96
N ALA A 816 24.32 4.40 -25.81
CA ALA A 816 25.48 3.73 -25.21
C ALA A 816 25.85 2.49 -26.05
N ALA A 817 26.66 2.70 -27.10
CA ALA A 817 27.08 1.62 -27.99
C ALA A 817 27.86 0.55 -27.21
N GLN A 818 27.28 -0.65 -27.08
CA GLN A 818 27.97 -1.82 -26.56
C GLN A 818 29.09 -2.24 -27.53
N THR A 819 30.33 -1.83 -27.25
CA THR A 819 31.50 -2.49 -27.84
C THR A 819 31.64 -3.87 -27.22
N THR A 820 31.18 -4.88 -27.98
CA THR A 820 31.29 -6.32 -27.72
C THR A 820 32.73 -6.80 -27.55
#